data_AF-A0A1J5NB26-F1
#
_entry.id   AF-A0A1J5NB26-F1
#
_cell.length_a   1.000
_cell.length_b   1.000
_cell.length_c   1.000
_cell.angle_alpha   90.00
_cell.angle_beta   90.00
_cell.angle_gamma   90.00
#
_symmetry.space_group_name_H-M   'P 1'
#
loop_
_entity.id
_entity.type
_entity.pdbx_description
1 polymer ?
#
loop_
_entity_poly.entity_id
_entity_poly.type
_entity_poly.pdbx_seq_one_letter_code
_entity_poly.pdbx_strand_id
1 'polypeptide(L)'
;MKKKKDTPDSKLQKTSPVSNDKTVPDPGRWSGSVFPIVGIGASAGGLAAFEAFFSGMSAAADPGMAFILVQHLAPDHKSLLTELIRRCTRMEVFEVEDGMEVRPNCIYIIPPNRDMAFLHGSLHLIESIAPRGQRLPIDYFFRSLAQSLHESAIGVVLSGTGSDGTLGVRSIKGEGGMVIAQTPESCEHDGMPRSAIATGLVDYELVPSEMPARIIAYANHAYGPPLRTASAPVTDNALRKICILLRAQTGHDFSQYKPSTIHRRIERRMAVHQIDTLDAYIQYLRQTPMEVEALFRDLLIGVTRFFRDADVFKVLEEKVIPKLFAGKSPNSSIRIWSAGCSTGEEAYSIAILLQEYMEKTRQTFKVQVFATDIDSQAIATARSGLYPASIATDVTPQRLARFFSVEANGGTYRIHKTLRDILIFSEQDVIKDPPFSRLDCIVCRNLLIYMGGELQKKLIPLFHYALRPGGFLFLGTSETVGDFGDLFTAVDRKSKLYLRSEVARGRHSAPMGRFLPPLTVLDSSPLRPTGVKEAAPAKLPLRELTEQTLLHRFIPAGVLVNAQGDILYLHGRTGQYLEPAQGEAGTNNILKMAREGLRRGLSTALHKARSSGETVRSQALRVKTNGPFTSVDLTVCPVAADHAGFSASLYLVVLRPTSQADLGAVQKSHLPDVEDGAEKLAREKNEIATLRQDLLANEEYLQSTIEELETSNEELNSSNEEMQSINEELQSSNEELETSKEELQSVNEELSTVNAELQNKLIDLSQANNDMSNLLSGTGIATIFVDHQLCIMRFTPAATRIINLIPIDIGRPVGHIVSKMVGYDNLVEDVRSVLETLLPKDLEVQTADGKWYTMRIQPYRTLENVIEGAVITFVDITEMKKSHELLREAHGQIRLAVVARDSLDAIAVLDTKGDILSWNPSAERLFGWSEGEALAMNIRDMLPEDMQSQELENIRQVAAGVMPAPYETSRVHKDGQTLEVWLTASPLADDAGHVYAMATIQRMAPGRDST
;
A
#
# COMPACT_ATOMS: atom_id res chain seq x y z
N MET A 1 30.79 62.07 -11.51
CA MET A 1 31.20 63.16 -10.58
C MET A 1 29.97 63.93 -10.11
N LYS A 2 30.11 64.73 -9.04
CA LYS A 2 29.27 65.88 -8.54
C LYS A 2 28.15 66.38 -9.50
N LYS A 3 26.96 66.85 -9.05
CA LYS A 3 26.41 67.14 -7.70
C LYS A 3 24.91 67.55 -7.76
N LYS A 4 24.13 67.23 -6.70
CA LYS A 4 23.01 68.02 -6.06
C LYS A 4 21.79 68.52 -6.89
N LYS A 5 20.70 69.06 -6.28
CA LYS A 5 19.83 68.71 -5.11
C LYS A 5 18.79 69.84 -4.86
N ASP A 6 17.65 69.49 -4.26
CA ASP A 6 16.73 70.33 -3.44
C ASP A 6 15.81 71.41 -4.10
N THR A 7 14.49 71.10 -4.18
CA THR A 7 13.28 71.71 -3.52
C THR A 7 13.20 73.22 -3.13
N PRO A 8 12.02 73.80 -2.74
CA PRO A 8 10.64 73.26 -2.56
C PRO A 8 9.44 74.12 -3.09
N ASP A 9 8.23 73.57 -2.89
CA ASP A 9 6.88 74.15 -2.65
C ASP A 9 6.53 75.66 -2.84
N SER A 10 5.32 75.91 -3.37
CA SER A 10 4.18 76.35 -2.53
C SER A 10 2.82 76.16 -3.21
N LYS A 11 1.74 76.04 -2.42
CA LYS A 11 0.35 75.86 -2.86
C LYS A 11 -0.47 77.12 -2.62
N LEU A 12 -1.45 77.38 -3.49
CA LEU A 12 -2.74 77.99 -3.10
C LEU A 12 -3.86 77.46 -4.01
N GLN A 13 -5.11 77.58 -3.58
CA GLN A 13 -6.17 76.62 -3.94
C GLN A 13 -7.57 77.27 -3.92
N LYS A 14 -8.40 77.02 -4.95
CA LYS A 14 -9.80 76.52 -4.85
C LYS A 14 -10.70 76.84 -6.08
N THR A 15 -11.31 75.77 -6.62
CA THR A 15 -12.72 75.62 -7.10
C THR A 15 -13.37 76.61 -8.08
N SER A 16 -14.25 76.24 -9.02
CA SER A 16 -14.66 74.96 -9.64
C SER A 16 -15.60 75.31 -10.83
N PRO A 17 -15.78 74.45 -11.86
CA PRO A 17 -17.03 73.68 -11.88
C PRO A 17 -16.95 72.24 -12.45
N VAL A 18 -18.02 71.50 -12.14
CA VAL A 18 -18.42 70.13 -12.55
C VAL A 18 -18.99 70.16 -13.98
N SER A 19 -18.96 69.12 -14.84
CA SER A 19 -18.15 67.88 -14.93
C SER A 19 -18.46 67.17 -16.25
N ASN A 20 -17.51 66.48 -16.88
CA ASN A 20 -17.79 65.25 -17.64
C ASN A 20 -16.49 64.48 -17.83
N ASP A 21 -16.31 63.36 -17.14
CA ASP A 21 -15.02 62.64 -17.10
C ASP A 21 -15.21 61.14 -17.27
N LYS A 22 -14.53 60.59 -18.28
CA LYS A 22 -14.34 59.15 -18.49
C LYS A 22 -12.83 58.89 -18.44
N THR A 23 -12.30 58.79 -17.23
CA THR A 23 -10.90 58.46 -17.01
C THR A 23 -10.59 57.06 -17.54
N VAL A 24 -9.71 57.00 -18.53
CA VAL A 24 -9.00 55.77 -18.89
C VAL A 24 -8.02 55.47 -17.73
N PRO A 25 -7.95 54.22 -17.21
CA PRO A 25 -6.98 53.88 -16.17
C PRO A 25 -5.53 54.03 -16.68
N ASP A 26 -4.68 54.68 -15.87
CA ASP A 26 -3.26 54.87 -16.16
C ASP A 26 -2.51 53.51 -16.13
N PRO A 27 -1.87 53.07 -17.24
CA PRO A 27 -1.21 51.77 -17.30
C PRO A 27 0.04 51.67 -16.42
N GLY A 28 0.61 52.78 -15.94
CA GLY A 28 1.88 52.79 -15.21
C GLY A 28 1.87 52.28 -13.77
N ARG A 29 0.79 51.61 -13.30
CA ARG A 29 0.53 51.42 -11.86
C ARG A 29 0.75 50.01 -11.28
N TRP A 30 1.01 49.00 -12.11
CA TRP A 30 0.96 47.58 -11.70
C TRP A 30 2.29 46.83 -11.77
N SER A 31 3.40 47.49 -12.12
CA SER A 31 4.73 46.88 -12.20
C SER A 31 5.28 46.49 -10.82
N GLY A 32 4.96 45.29 -10.34
CA GLY A 32 5.56 44.67 -9.15
C GLY A 32 4.61 44.07 -8.11
N SER A 33 3.29 44.08 -8.32
CA SER A 33 2.35 43.36 -7.44
C SER A 33 2.13 41.93 -7.92
N VAL A 34 2.45 40.93 -7.09
CA VAL A 34 2.05 39.53 -7.34
C VAL A 34 0.53 39.42 -7.18
N PHE A 35 -0.13 38.82 -8.17
CA PHE A 35 -1.56 38.51 -8.16
C PHE A 35 -1.78 37.06 -8.60
N PRO A 36 -2.87 36.38 -8.18
CA PRO A 36 -3.10 34.99 -8.54
C PRO A 36 -3.45 34.83 -10.02
N ILE A 37 -3.03 33.70 -10.61
CA ILE A 37 -3.28 33.38 -12.02
C ILE A 37 -3.92 31.99 -12.10
N VAL A 38 -5.04 31.93 -12.83
CA VAL A 38 -5.86 30.73 -13.01
C VAL A 38 -5.56 30.11 -14.37
N GLY A 39 -4.80 29.02 -14.38
CA GLY A 39 -4.65 28.17 -15.55
C GLY A 39 -5.85 27.24 -15.69
N ILE A 40 -6.58 27.34 -16.80
CA ILE A 40 -7.74 26.48 -17.10
C ILE A 40 -7.40 25.57 -18.27
N GLY A 41 -7.30 24.27 -18.01
CA GLY A 41 -7.01 23.23 -18.99
C GLY A 41 -8.26 22.50 -19.46
N ALA A 42 -8.44 22.35 -20.77
CA ALA A 42 -9.55 21.59 -21.35
C ALA A 42 -9.17 20.92 -22.69
N SER A 43 -9.96 19.95 -23.14
CA SER A 43 -9.75 19.26 -24.42
C SER A 43 -11.09 19.09 -25.15
N ALA A 44 -11.44 17.88 -25.57
CA ALA A 44 -12.76 17.55 -26.13
C ALA A 44 -13.88 17.91 -25.12
N GLY A 45 -14.95 18.55 -25.61
CA GLY A 45 -16.03 19.12 -24.79
C GLY A 45 -15.67 20.34 -23.94
N GLY A 46 -14.40 20.78 -23.97
CA GLY A 46 -13.93 21.91 -23.17
C GLY A 46 -14.63 23.25 -23.47
N LEU A 47 -15.19 23.41 -24.68
CA LEU A 47 -15.83 24.67 -25.10
C LEU A 47 -17.10 24.98 -24.29
N ALA A 48 -17.97 23.99 -24.07
CA ALA A 48 -19.16 24.15 -23.22
C ALA A 48 -18.78 24.37 -21.74
N ALA A 49 -17.70 23.71 -21.28
CA ALA A 49 -17.19 23.90 -19.92
C ALA A 49 -16.60 25.32 -19.70
N PHE A 50 -15.88 25.88 -20.67
CA PHE A 50 -15.44 27.28 -20.62
C PHE A 50 -16.62 28.27 -20.63
N GLU A 51 -17.64 28.03 -21.48
CA GLU A 51 -18.84 28.89 -21.54
C GLU A 51 -19.59 28.90 -20.20
N ALA A 52 -19.82 27.72 -19.61
CA ALA A 52 -20.43 27.59 -18.29
C ALA A 52 -19.59 28.24 -17.18
N PHE A 53 -18.26 28.11 -17.23
CA PHE A 53 -17.34 28.77 -16.28
C PHE A 53 -17.45 30.29 -16.34
N PHE A 54 -17.30 30.91 -17.51
CA PHE A 54 -17.34 32.37 -17.59
C PHE A 54 -18.75 32.95 -17.41
N SER A 55 -19.80 32.20 -17.75
CA SER A 55 -21.19 32.57 -17.43
C SER A 55 -21.49 32.55 -15.93
N GLY A 56 -20.76 31.75 -15.14
CA GLY A 56 -20.83 31.74 -13.68
C GLY A 56 -20.10 32.93 -13.00
N MET A 57 -19.42 33.79 -13.75
CA MET A 57 -18.63 34.88 -13.19
C MET A 57 -19.47 36.14 -12.93
N SER A 58 -19.45 36.64 -11.69
CA SER A 58 -20.25 37.81 -11.29
C SER A 58 -19.83 39.08 -12.04
N ALA A 59 -20.74 39.64 -12.85
CA ALA A 59 -20.50 40.83 -13.66
C ALA A 59 -20.39 42.16 -12.87
N ALA A 60 -20.24 42.09 -11.54
CA ALA A 60 -20.31 43.23 -10.61
C ALA A 60 -18.98 43.56 -9.89
N ALA A 61 -17.93 42.75 -10.04
CA ALA A 61 -16.64 42.99 -9.43
C ALA A 61 -15.48 42.54 -10.33
N ASP A 62 -14.41 43.33 -10.35
CA ASP A 62 -13.12 42.94 -10.92
C ASP A 62 -12.48 41.84 -10.05
N PRO A 63 -12.15 40.65 -10.58
CA PRO A 63 -11.75 39.51 -9.75
C PRO A 63 -10.29 39.57 -9.25
N GLY A 64 -9.50 40.56 -9.67
CA GLY A 64 -8.12 40.79 -9.18
C GLY A 64 -7.09 39.76 -9.65
N MET A 65 -7.43 38.97 -10.67
CA MET A 65 -6.68 37.80 -11.14
C MET A 65 -6.70 37.70 -12.67
N ALA A 66 -5.78 36.94 -13.26
CA ALA A 66 -5.81 36.63 -14.70
C ALA A 66 -6.24 35.18 -14.96
N PHE A 67 -6.90 34.96 -16.09
CA PHE A 67 -7.34 33.62 -16.53
C PHE A 67 -6.62 33.24 -17.81
N ILE A 68 -6.07 32.02 -17.87
CA ILE A 68 -5.24 31.56 -18.97
C ILE A 68 -5.75 30.20 -19.44
N LEU A 69 -6.38 30.20 -20.63
CA LEU A 69 -7.03 29.03 -21.21
C LEU A 69 -6.02 28.26 -22.06
N VAL A 70 -5.80 27.00 -21.70
CA VAL A 70 -5.00 26.04 -22.45
C VAL A 70 -5.93 24.96 -22.98
N GLN A 71 -6.21 25.00 -24.28
CA GLN A 71 -7.00 23.96 -24.94
C GLN A 71 -6.10 23.15 -25.88
N HIS A 72 -6.23 21.82 -25.85
CA HIS A 72 -5.59 20.92 -26.82
C HIS A 72 -6.30 21.02 -28.19
N LEU A 73 -6.04 22.12 -28.92
CA LEU A 73 -6.67 22.45 -30.19
C LEU A 73 -6.19 21.58 -31.36
N ALA A 74 -7.11 21.29 -32.29
CA ALA A 74 -6.75 20.71 -33.59
C ALA A 74 -6.07 21.77 -34.48
N PRO A 75 -4.99 21.45 -35.22
CA PRO A 75 -4.20 22.42 -35.98
C PRO A 75 -4.95 23.23 -37.04
N ASP A 76 -6.06 22.67 -37.51
CA ASP A 76 -6.72 23.01 -38.75
C ASP A 76 -8.02 23.85 -38.52
N HIS A 77 -8.35 24.16 -37.26
CA HIS A 77 -9.49 25.01 -36.88
C HIS A 77 -9.04 26.42 -36.49
N LYS A 78 -9.76 27.45 -36.99
CA LYS A 78 -9.68 28.81 -36.44
C LYS A 78 -10.28 28.85 -35.02
N SER A 79 -9.66 29.60 -34.12
CA SER A 79 -10.09 29.73 -32.72
C SER A 79 -11.40 30.52 -32.59
N LEU A 80 -12.54 29.83 -32.71
CA LEU A 80 -13.86 30.35 -32.35
C LEU A 80 -13.97 30.65 -30.84
N LEU A 81 -13.10 30.07 -30.01
CA LEU A 81 -13.03 30.30 -28.57
C LEU A 81 -12.81 31.79 -28.25
N THR A 82 -11.91 32.47 -28.97
CA THR A 82 -11.63 33.90 -28.78
C THR A 82 -12.86 34.78 -29.03
N GLU A 83 -13.74 34.41 -29.97
CA GLU A 83 -15.00 35.12 -30.21
C GLU A 83 -16.11 34.73 -29.21
N LEU A 84 -16.15 33.47 -28.77
CA LEU A 84 -17.16 32.97 -27.85
C LEU A 84 -16.97 33.57 -26.46
N ILE A 85 -15.76 33.49 -25.90
CA ILE A 85 -15.45 33.99 -24.55
C ILE A 85 -15.68 35.51 -24.45
N ARG A 86 -15.44 36.27 -25.54
CA ARG A 86 -15.78 37.71 -25.65
C ARG A 86 -17.28 38.02 -25.58
N ARG A 87 -18.17 37.04 -25.71
CA ARG A 87 -19.63 37.19 -25.52
C ARG A 87 -20.05 36.85 -24.08
N CYS A 88 -19.31 35.96 -23.42
CA CYS A 88 -19.61 35.49 -22.06
C CYS A 88 -19.05 36.39 -20.95
N THR A 89 -18.06 37.24 -21.23
CA THR A 89 -17.38 38.07 -20.21
C THR A 89 -17.24 39.55 -20.61
N ARG A 90 -16.94 40.40 -19.61
CA ARG A 90 -16.55 41.82 -19.77
C ARG A 90 -15.05 42.05 -19.73
N MET A 91 -14.26 41.05 -19.33
CA MET A 91 -12.79 41.15 -19.26
C MET A 91 -12.17 41.24 -20.65
N GLU A 92 -11.00 41.89 -20.76
CA GLU A 92 -10.27 41.92 -22.03
C GLU A 92 -9.77 40.51 -22.40
N VAL A 93 -10.04 40.06 -23.63
CA VAL A 93 -9.68 38.71 -24.10
C VAL A 93 -8.62 38.79 -25.19
N PHE A 94 -7.45 38.22 -24.93
CA PHE A 94 -6.28 38.19 -25.81
C PHE A 94 -6.01 36.76 -26.31
N GLU A 95 -5.65 36.65 -27.58
CA GLU A 95 -4.87 35.50 -28.07
C GLU A 95 -3.40 35.79 -27.76
N VAL A 96 -2.67 34.81 -27.22
CA VAL A 96 -1.33 35.05 -26.69
C VAL A 96 -0.32 35.27 -27.82
N GLU A 97 0.55 36.27 -27.65
CA GLU A 97 1.76 36.49 -28.45
C GLU A 97 3.00 36.17 -27.60
N ASP A 98 4.14 35.87 -28.23
CA ASP A 98 5.36 35.50 -27.49
C ASP A 98 5.95 36.69 -26.72
N GLY A 99 6.20 36.49 -25.42
CA GLY A 99 6.65 37.52 -24.49
C GLY A 99 5.52 38.41 -23.92
N MET A 100 4.24 38.09 -24.17
CA MET A 100 3.10 38.89 -23.69
C MET A 100 3.03 38.93 -22.16
N GLU A 101 3.04 40.14 -21.58
CA GLU A 101 2.93 40.37 -20.14
C GLU A 101 1.48 40.12 -19.64
N VAL A 102 1.36 39.38 -18.53
CA VAL A 102 0.07 39.05 -17.93
C VAL A 102 -0.40 40.19 -17.02
N ARG A 103 -1.63 40.65 -17.24
CA ARG A 103 -2.31 41.69 -16.47
C ARG A 103 -3.53 41.11 -15.74
N PRO A 104 -3.90 41.60 -14.54
CA PRO A 104 -5.12 41.17 -13.86
C PRO A 104 -6.38 41.59 -14.63
N ASN A 105 -7.51 40.95 -14.34
CA ASN A 105 -8.82 41.17 -14.98
C ASN A 105 -8.81 40.95 -16.51
N CYS A 106 -7.89 40.12 -17.00
CA CYS A 106 -7.73 39.78 -18.42
C CYS A 106 -7.80 38.25 -18.62
N ILE A 107 -8.26 37.85 -19.80
CA ILE A 107 -8.27 36.46 -20.27
C ILE A 107 -7.24 36.30 -21.39
N TYR A 108 -6.45 35.24 -21.32
CA TYR A 108 -5.44 34.88 -22.29
C TYR A 108 -5.72 33.49 -22.87
N ILE A 109 -5.66 33.33 -24.19
CA ILE A 109 -5.97 32.08 -24.90
C ILE A 109 -4.74 31.63 -25.68
N ILE A 110 -4.31 30.38 -25.50
CA ILE A 110 -3.18 29.81 -26.25
C ILE A 110 -3.51 29.73 -27.76
N PRO A 111 -2.65 30.24 -28.66
CA PRO A 111 -2.83 30.06 -30.10
C PRO A 111 -2.59 28.59 -30.52
N PRO A 112 -3.24 28.11 -31.60
CA PRO A 112 -3.10 26.73 -32.05
C PRO A 112 -1.64 26.37 -32.42
N ASN A 113 -1.30 25.08 -32.30
CA ASN A 113 0.01 24.50 -32.60
C ASN A 113 1.20 24.91 -31.71
N ARG A 114 1.04 25.86 -30.78
CA ARG A 114 2.06 26.22 -29.78
C ARG A 114 1.92 25.40 -28.50
N ASP A 115 3.03 25.24 -27.79
CA ASP A 115 3.01 24.96 -26.35
C ASP A 115 3.38 26.27 -25.62
N MET A 116 2.94 26.47 -24.37
CA MET A 116 3.07 27.75 -23.67
C MET A 116 3.65 27.59 -22.27
N ALA A 117 4.57 28.47 -21.90
CA ALA A 117 5.13 28.59 -20.55
C ALA A 117 4.88 29.98 -19.96
N PHE A 118 4.68 30.07 -18.65
CA PHE A 118 4.70 31.33 -17.91
C PHE A 118 6.04 31.47 -17.18
N LEU A 119 6.70 32.62 -17.33
CA LEU A 119 8.01 32.90 -16.74
C LEU A 119 8.15 34.41 -16.46
N HIS A 120 8.61 34.80 -15.27
CA HIS A 120 8.88 36.19 -14.88
C HIS A 120 7.73 37.23 -15.10
N GLY A 121 6.47 36.79 -15.25
CA GLY A 121 5.33 37.67 -15.52
C GLY A 121 4.83 37.66 -16.97
N SER A 122 5.59 37.05 -17.90
CA SER A 122 5.25 36.94 -19.31
C SER A 122 4.93 35.50 -19.75
N LEU A 123 4.10 35.40 -20.79
CA LEU A 123 3.80 34.16 -21.49
C LEU A 123 4.75 33.98 -22.68
N HIS A 124 5.33 32.79 -22.80
CA HIS A 124 6.27 32.44 -23.85
C HIS A 124 5.74 31.27 -24.68
N LEU A 125 5.82 31.39 -26.00
CA LEU A 125 5.25 30.44 -26.95
C LEU A 125 6.34 29.61 -27.64
N ILE A 126 6.31 28.31 -27.41
CA ILE A 126 7.28 27.37 -27.98
C ILE A 126 6.69 26.70 -29.22
N GLU A 127 7.48 26.69 -30.29
CA GLU A 127 7.18 25.99 -31.53
C GLU A 127 7.39 24.48 -31.30
N SER A 128 6.30 23.75 -31.11
CA SER A 128 6.37 22.43 -30.48
C SER A 128 6.61 21.29 -31.47
N ILE A 129 7.73 20.61 -31.26
CA ILE A 129 8.39 19.66 -32.17
C ILE A 129 7.78 18.24 -32.07
N ALA A 130 6.96 17.98 -31.04
CA ALA A 130 6.42 16.65 -30.77
C ALA A 130 5.26 16.26 -31.72
N PRO A 131 5.18 14.98 -32.16
CA PRO A 131 4.10 14.50 -33.03
C PRO A 131 2.73 14.51 -32.35
N ARG A 132 1.66 14.62 -33.17
CA ARG A 132 0.25 14.58 -32.70
C ARG A 132 0.02 13.32 -31.84
N GLY A 133 -0.45 13.50 -30.61
CA GLY A 133 -0.71 12.41 -29.64
C GLY A 133 0.30 12.27 -28.49
N GLN A 134 1.41 12.99 -28.49
CA GLN A 134 2.37 13.05 -27.36
C GLN A 134 2.49 14.44 -26.72
N ARG A 135 1.69 15.42 -27.16
CA ARG A 135 1.64 16.75 -26.55
C ARG A 135 0.77 16.74 -25.31
N LEU A 136 1.27 17.38 -24.25
CA LEU A 136 0.57 17.61 -22.99
C LEU A 136 0.68 19.10 -22.61
N PRO A 137 0.05 20.01 -23.38
CA PRO A 137 0.20 21.45 -23.20
C PRO A 137 -0.33 21.93 -21.84
N ILE A 138 -1.32 21.26 -21.25
CA ILE A 138 -1.85 21.63 -19.92
C ILE A 138 -0.85 21.27 -18.82
N ASP A 139 -0.32 20.04 -18.83
CA ASP A 139 0.75 19.61 -17.92
C ASP A 139 2.00 20.50 -18.03
N TYR A 140 2.37 20.89 -19.26
CA TYR A 140 3.51 21.76 -19.51
C TYR A 140 3.28 23.18 -18.96
N PHE A 141 2.13 23.78 -19.26
CA PHE A 141 1.80 25.11 -18.78
C PHE A 141 1.65 25.16 -17.25
N PHE A 142 0.86 24.26 -16.66
CA PHE A 142 0.65 24.19 -15.20
C PHE A 142 1.96 24.01 -14.43
N ARG A 143 2.92 23.26 -14.98
CA ARG A 143 4.26 23.09 -14.41
C ARG A 143 5.03 24.41 -14.36
N SER A 144 5.00 25.21 -15.43
CA SER A 144 5.64 26.54 -15.47
C SER A 144 4.95 27.57 -14.56
N LEU A 145 3.61 27.49 -14.47
CA LEU A 145 2.78 28.34 -13.63
C LEU A 145 3.09 28.10 -12.14
N ALA A 146 3.12 26.83 -11.72
CA ALA A 146 3.48 26.42 -10.37
C ALA A 146 4.88 26.92 -9.97
N GLN A 147 5.87 26.74 -10.85
CA GLN A 147 7.26 27.12 -10.61
C GLN A 147 7.49 28.64 -10.50
N SER A 148 6.61 29.45 -11.10
CA SER A 148 6.75 30.92 -11.12
C SER A 148 5.90 31.65 -10.06
N LEU A 149 4.82 31.03 -9.56
CA LEU A 149 3.84 31.67 -8.66
C LEU A 149 3.69 30.97 -7.31
N HIS A 150 4.20 29.76 -7.16
CA HIS A 150 4.03 28.89 -6.00
C HIS A 150 2.57 28.78 -5.52
N GLU A 151 2.24 29.30 -4.32
CA GLU A 151 0.85 29.30 -3.82
C GLU A 151 -0.13 30.12 -4.66
N SER A 152 0.33 31.12 -5.43
CA SER A 152 -0.53 31.97 -6.27
C SER A 152 -0.91 31.35 -7.62
N ALA A 153 -0.47 30.10 -7.89
CA ALA A 153 -0.94 29.31 -9.02
C ALA A 153 -2.27 28.62 -8.69
N ILE A 154 -3.26 28.76 -9.58
CA ILE A 154 -4.54 28.06 -9.48
C ILE A 154 -4.73 27.22 -10.74
N GLY A 155 -4.92 25.91 -10.60
CA GLY A 155 -5.16 24.98 -11.70
C GLY A 155 -6.62 24.54 -11.75
N VAL A 156 -7.23 24.61 -12.94
CA VAL A 156 -8.60 24.14 -13.19
C VAL A 156 -8.58 23.13 -14.32
N VAL A 157 -9.04 21.89 -14.07
CA VAL A 157 -9.15 20.83 -15.09
C VAL A 157 -10.62 20.64 -15.46
N LEU A 158 -10.96 20.96 -16.71
CA LEU A 158 -12.30 20.82 -17.28
C LEU A 158 -12.39 19.60 -18.21
N SER A 159 -13.58 19.35 -18.74
CA SER A 159 -13.90 18.29 -19.71
C SER A 159 -12.80 18.09 -20.78
N GLY A 160 -12.44 16.83 -20.99
CA GLY A 160 -11.39 16.42 -21.90
C GLY A 160 -11.08 14.92 -21.90
N THR A 161 -10.49 14.44 -22.99
CA THR A 161 -10.03 13.07 -23.17
C THR A 161 -8.54 12.91 -22.82
N GLY A 162 -8.17 11.77 -22.23
CA GLY A 162 -6.78 11.48 -21.84
C GLY A 162 -6.45 11.93 -20.42
N SER A 163 -5.17 12.23 -20.16
CA SER A 163 -4.65 12.55 -18.82
C SER A 163 -3.90 13.89 -18.74
N ASP A 164 -4.01 14.76 -19.75
CA ASP A 164 -3.34 16.07 -19.74
C ASP A 164 -3.90 16.96 -18.62
N GLY A 165 -3.02 17.60 -17.85
CA GLY A 165 -3.33 18.29 -16.60
C GLY A 165 -3.06 17.46 -15.33
N THR A 166 -2.86 16.14 -15.41
CA THR A 166 -2.62 15.28 -14.22
C THR A 166 -1.26 15.55 -13.56
N LEU A 167 -0.18 15.73 -14.34
CA LEU A 167 1.13 16.10 -13.81
C LEU A 167 1.20 17.60 -13.48
N GLY A 168 0.40 18.42 -14.15
CA GLY A 168 0.19 19.83 -13.86
C GLY A 168 -0.45 20.04 -12.49
N VAL A 169 -1.53 19.31 -12.18
CA VAL A 169 -2.19 19.27 -10.87
C VAL A 169 -1.21 18.88 -9.78
N ARG A 170 -0.46 17.78 -9.96
CA ARG A 170 0.64 17.39 -9.05
C ARG A 170 1.64 18.55 -8.86
N SER A 171 2.04 19.23 -9.93
CA SER A 171 3.02 20.33 -9.87
C SER A 171 2.51 21.54 -9.08
N ILE A 172 1.29 22.02 -9.36
CA ILE A 172 0.64 23.15 -8.66
C ILE A 172 0.47 22.80 -7.17
N LYS A 173 0.04 21.58 -6.85
CA LYS A 173 -0.11 21.11 -5.46
C LYS A 173 1.21 21.01 -4.70
N GLY A 174 2.27 20.55 -5.35
CA GLY A 174 3.61 20.52 -4.76
C GLY A 174 4.05 21.89 -4.28
N GLU A 175 3.97 22.87 -5.19
CA GLU A 175 4.34 24.25 -4.89
C GLU A 175 3.34 24.95 -3.94
N GLY A 176 2.14 24.41 -3.75
CA GLY A 176 1.16 24.84 -2.74
C GLY A 176 -0.02 25.66 -3.27
N GLY A 177 -0.23 25.67 -4.59
CA GLY A 177 -1.38 26.31 -5.22
C GLY A 177 -2.69 25.53 -5.03
N MET A 178 -3.80 26.13 -5.50
CA MET A 178 -5.14 25.52 -5.46
C MET A 178 -5.42 24.71 -6.73
N VAL A 179 -6.20 23.64 -6.61
CA VAL A 179 -6.64 22.81 -7.75
C VAL A 179 -8.14 22.54 -7.67
N ILE A 180 -8.84 22.75 -8.79
CA ILE A 180 -10.25 22.42 -8.98
C ILE A 180 -10.37 21.47 -10.18
N ALA A 181 -11.23 20.46 -10.07
CA ALA A 181 -11.62 19.61 -11.19
C ALA A 181 -13.12 19.74 -11.46
N GLN A 182 -13.52 19.53 -12.71
CA GLN A 182 -14.92 19.40 -13.08
C GLN A 182 -15.48 18.07 -12.57
N THR A 183 -16.70 18.08 -12.03
CA THR A 183 -17.40 16.82 -11.66
C THR A 183 -17.57 15.92 -12.89
N PRO A 184 -17.22 14.62 -12.84
CA PRO A 184 -17.34 13.70 -13.98
C PRO A 184 -18.75 13.69 -14.60
N GLU A 185 -19.78 13.85 -13.78
CA GLU A 185 -21.20 13.83 -14.17
C GLU A 185 -21.62 15.05 -14.99
N SER A 186 -20.84 16.14 -14.96
CA SER A 186 -21.07 17.34 -15.78
C SER A 186 -20.19 17.41 -17.04
N CYS A 187 -19.35 16.40 -17.27
CA CYS A 187 -18.40 16.39 -18.38
C CYS A 187 -19.00 15.75 -19.65
N GLU A 188 -18.74 16.35 -20.81
CA GLU A 188 -18.97 15.68 -22.11
C GLU A 188 -17.90 14.59 -22.34
N HIS A 189 -16.69 14.82 -21.84
CA HIS A 189 -15.62 13.82 -21.74
C HIS A 189 -14.94 13.93 -20.37
N ASP A 190 -15.03 12.88 -19.57
CA ASP A 190 -14.65 12.87 -18.16
C ASP A 190 -13.22 12.36 -17.89
N GLY A 191 -12.50 11.88 -18.90
CA GLY A 191 -11.19 11.24 -18.76
C GLY A 191 -10.14 12.13 -18.07
N MET A 192 -10.00 13.39 -18.50
CA MET A 192 -9.07 14.34 -17.89
C MET A 192 -9.46 14.70 -16.45
N PRO A 193 -10.72 15.10 -16.14
CA PRO A 193 -11.16 15.31 -14.76
C PRO A 193 -11.02 14.08 -13.87
N ARG A 194 -11.45 12.88 -14.30
CA ARG A 194 -11.23 11.63 -13.54
C ARG A 194 -9.76 11.37 -13.27
N SER A 195 -8.88 11.59 -14.26
CA SER A 195 -7.42 11.42 -14.11
C SER A 195 -6.82 12.42 -13.11
N ALA A 196 -7.34 13.65 -13.05
CA ALA A 196 -6.96 14.64 -12.04
C ALA A 196 -7.47 14.28 -10.63
N ILE A 197 -8.76 13.92 -10.50
CA ILE A 197 -9.40 13.50 -9.24
C ILE A 197 -8.72 12.27 -8.65
N ALA A 198 -8.40 11.28 -9.49
CA ALA A 198 -7.68 10.05 -9.09
C ALA A 198 -6.26 10.28 -8.54
N THR A 199 -5.72 11.51 -8.56
CA THR A 199 -4.49 11.84 -7.84
C THR A 199 -4.70 12.02 -6.34
N GLY A 200 -5.93 12.25 -5.86
CA GLY A 200 -6.22 12.66 -4.49
C GLY A 200 -5.80 14.10 -4.16
N LEU A 201 -5.38 14.89 -5.15
CA LEU A 201 -4.82 16.24 -4.99
C LEU A 201 -5.73 17.36 -5.52
N VAL A 202 -7.03 17.09 -5.71
CA VAL A 202 -8.03 18.12 -6.04
C VAL A 202 -8.57 18.71 -4.74
N ASP A 203 -8.69 20.04 -4.62
CA ASP A 203 -9.28 20.67 -3.43
C ASP A 203 -10.82 20.73 -3.50
N TYR A 204 -11.37 20.89 -4.71
CA TYR A 204 -12.81 20.95 -4.98
C TYR A 204 -13.16 20.25 -6.29
N GLU A 205 -14.21 19.45 -6.26
CA GLU A 205 -14.89 18.88 -7.43
C GLU A 205 -16.22 19.63 -7.60
N LEU A 206 -16.37 20.36 -8.72
CA LEU A 206 -17.46 21.32 -8.91
C LEU A 206 -18.00 21.28 -10.35
N VAL A 207 -19.24 21.74 -10.54
CA VAL A 207 -19.72 22.10 -11.89
C VAL A 207 -19.06 23.41 -12.34
N PRO A 208 -18.77 23.62 -13.65
CA PRO A 208 -17.94 24.75 -14.09
C PRO A 208 -18.47 26.13 -13.68
N SER A 209 -19.78 26.31 -13.61
CA SER A 209 -20.46 27.56 -13.22
C SER A 209 -20.28 27.95 -11.75
N GLU A 210 -19.95 27.02 -10.86
CA GLU A 210 -19.70 27.29 -9.43
C GLU A 210 -18.24 27.64 -9.13
N MET A 211 -17.32 27.22 -10.00
CA MET A 211 -15.88 27.41 -9.82
C MET A 211 -15.46 28.89 -9.66
N PRO A 212 -15.95 29.87 -10.45
CA PRO A 212 -15.50 31.26 -10.34
C PRO A 212 -15.77 31.84 -8.94
N ALA A 213 -16.93 31.56 -8.35
CA ALA A 213 -17.29 32.04 -7.02
C ALA A 213 -16.35 31.48 -5.94
N ARG A 214 -15.99 30.19 -6.03
CA ARG A 214 -15.03 29.56 -5.12
C ARG A 214 -13.60 30.09 -5.32
N ILE A 215 -13.18 30.29 -6.56
CA ILE A 215 -11.86 30.86 -6.90
C ILE A 215 -11.71 32.28 -6.37
N ILE A 216 -12.72 33.13 -6.56
CA ILE A 216 -12.73 34.52 -6.06
C ILE A 216 -12.73 34.55 -4.52
N ALA A 217 -13.51 33.68 -3.87
CA ALA A 217 -13.53 33.60 -2.41
C ALA A 217 -12.19 33.13 -1.81
N TYR A 218 -11.55 32.11 -2.40
CA TYR A 218 -10.21 31.66 -2.02
C TYR A 218 -9.17 32.77 -2.23
N ALA A 219 -9.16 33.42 -3.40
CA ALA A 219 -8.20 34.48 -3.71
C ALA A 219 -8.33 35.69 -2.77
N ASN A 220 -9.55 36.08 -2.42
CA ASN A 220 -9.80 37.16 -1.45
C ASN A 220 -9.32 36.81 -0.04
N HIS A 221 -9.39 35.54 0.38
CA HIS A 221 -8.91 35.10 1.69
C HIS A 221 -7.39 34.85 1.73
N ALA A 222 -6.78 34.40 0.62
CA ALA A 222 -5.36 34.06 0.55
C ALA A 222 -4.46 35.27 0.18
N TYR A 223 -4.95 36.22 -0.62
CA TYR A 223 -4.16 37.35 -1.14
C TYR A 223 -4.84 38.72 -0.95
N GLY A 224 -5.98 38.77 -0.25
CA GLY A 224 -6.65 40.02 0.08
C GLY A 224 -5.83 40.91 1.04
N PRO A 225 -6.20 42.19 1.19
CA PRO A 225 -5.53 43.08 2.14
C PRO A 225 -5.71 42.52 3.57
N PRO A 226 -4.61 42.27 4.33
CA PRO A 226 -4.69 41.53 5.57
C PRO A 226 -5.58 42.23 6.61
N LEU A 227 -6.59 41.52 7.09
CA LEU A 227 -7.40 41.93 8.24
C LEU A 227 -6.46 42.20 9.43
N ARG A 228 -6.46 43.44 9.92
CA ARG A 228 -5.51 43.91 10.94
C ARG A 228 -5.78 43.32 12.33
N THR A 229 -5.41 42.08 12.53
CA THR A 229 -5.19 41.49 13.85
C THR A 229 -3.75 41.73 14.30
N ALA A 230 -3.56 42.04 15.58
CA ALA A 230 -2.26 42.49 16.10
C ALA A 230 -1.29 41.33 16.38
N SER A 231 0.00 41.56 16.19
CA SER A 231 1.06 40.58 16.43
C SER A 231 1.17 40.14 17.89
N ALA A 232 1.12 38.83 18.14
CA ALA A 232 1.47 38.21 19.43
C ALA A 232 2.05 36.81 19.20
N PRO A 233 2.96 36.30 20.07
CA PRO A 233 3.68 35.04 19.88
C PRO A 233 2.83 33.78 20.19
N VAL A 234 1.56 33.77 19.79
CA VAL A 234 0.59 32.68 20.07
C VAL A 234 0.76 31.50 19.10
N THR A 235 1.32 31.77 17.91
CA THR A 235 1.45 30.83 16.78
C THR A 235 2.05 29.48 17.17
N ASP A 236 3.13 29.46 17.97
CA ASP A 236 3.82 28.23 18.32
C ASP A 236 3.00 27.30 19.24
N ASN A 237 2.18 27.87 20.14
CA ASN A 237 1.24 27.09 20.96
C ASN A 237 0.11 26.51 20.09
N ALA A 238 -0.40 27.29 19.14
CA ALA A 238 -1.42 26.85 18.21
C ALA A 238 -0.92 25.76 17.24
N LEU A 239 0.28 25.91 16.67
CA LEU A 239 0.95 24.87 15.88
C LEU A 239 1.13 23.58 16.69
N ARG A 240 1.56 23.66 17.95
CA ARG A 240 1.65 22.48 18.85
C ARG A 240 0.29 21.80 19.06
N LYS A 241 -0.80 22.55 19.26
CA LYS A 241 -2.16 21.99 19.35
C LYS A 241 -2.53 21.21 18.07
N ILE A 242 -2.21 21.76 16.89
CA ILE A 242 -2.48 21.11 15.59
C ILE A 242 -1.63 19.85 15.42
N CYS A 243 -0.32 19.90 15.75
CA CYS A 243 0.54 18.71 15.73
C CYS A 243 0.07 17.61 16.70
N ILE A 244 -0.52 17.97 17.85
CA ILE A 244 -1.13 17.01 18.79
C ILE A 244 -2.39 16.36 18.18
N LEU A 245 -3.25 17.13 17.50
CA LEU A 245 -4.44 16.58 16.82
C LEU A 245 -4.05 15.64 15.67
N LEU A 246 -3.12 16.06 14.81
CA LEU A 246 -2.53 15.21 13.76
C LEU A 246 -1.98 13.91 14.36
N ARG A 247 -1.10 14.00 15.37
CA ARG A 247 -0.50 12.83 16.02
C ARG A 247 -1.52 11.91 16.71
N ALA A 248 -2.62 12.46 17.23
CA ALA A 248 -3.66 11.66 17.87
C ALA A 248 -4.50 10.82 16.89
N GLN A 249 -4.71 11.30 15.66
CA GLN A 249 -5.49 10.61 14.64
C GLN A 249 -4.62 9.80 13.65
N THR A 250 -3.46 10.32 13.25
CA THR A 250 -2.59 9.68 12.24
C THR A 250 -1.38 8.95 12.84
N GLY A 251 -1.08 9.15 14.13
CA GLY A 251 0.07 8.53 14.81
C GLY A 251 1.44 9.15 14.50
N HIS A 252 1.55 10.04 13.52
CA HIS A 252 2.80 10.69 13.08
C HIS A 252 3.08 12.01 13.82
N ASP A 253 4.35 12.34 14.04
CA ASP A 253 4.75 13.53 14.82
C ASP A 253 5.44 14.61 13.97
N PHE A 254 4.66 15.64 13.62
CA PHE A 254 5.14 16.79 12.85
C PHE A 254 5.86 17.87 13.68
N SER A 255 6.00 17.71 15.00
CA SER A 255 6.60 18.74 15.89
C SER A 255 8.06 19.07 15.61
N GLN A 256 8.77 18.21 14.87
CA GLN A 256 10.18 18.38 14.48
C GLN A 256 10.37 18.65 12.97
N TYR A 257 9.28 18.89 12.24
CA TYR A 257 9.32 19.40 10.86
C TYR A 257 9.50 20.94 10.87
N LYS A 258 9.84 21.53 9.72
CA LYS A 258 10.09 22.98 9.63
C LYS A 258 8.80 23.79 9.84
N PRO A 259 8.71 24.67 10.86
CA PRO A 259 7.47 25.39 11.16
C PRO A 259 6.93 26.21 9.99
N SER A 260 7.79 26.81 9.16
CA SER A 260 7.38 27.56 7.96
C SER A 260 6.71 26.70 6.89
N THR A 261 7.12 25.43 6.73
CA THR A 261 6.48 24.49 5.82
C THR A 261 5.10 24.07 6.32
N ILE A 262 4.98 23.80 7.63
CA ILE A 262 3.71 23.41 8.28
C ILE A 262 2.72 24.59 8.24
N HIS A 263 3.17 25.80 8.62
CA HIS A 263 2.34 27.01 8.70
C HIS A 263 1.70 27.33 7.34
N ARG A 264 2.49 27.32 6.26
CA ARG A 264 2.03 27.58 4.89
C ARG A 264 0.95 26.59 4.41
N ARG A 265 1.01 25.33 4.86
CA ARG A 265 -0.04 24.32 4.58
C ARG A 265 -1.29 24.55 5.41
N ILE A 266 -1.15 24.88 6.69
CA ILE A 266 -2.29 25.25 7.53
C ILE A 266 -3.01 26.50 6.99
N GLU A 267 -2.27 27.55 6.60
CA GLU A 267 -2.83 28.76 5.98
C GLU A 267 -3.56 28.43 4.67
N ARG A 268 -3.03 27.52 3.84
CA ARG A 268 -3.69 27.03 2.63
C ARG A 268 -5.02 26.33 2.93
N ARG A 269 -5.03 25.41 3.90
CA ARG A 269 -6.27 24.72 4.35
C ARG A 269 -7.28 25.68 4.98
N MET A 270 -6.81 26.67 5.75
CA MET A 270 -7.63 27.74 6.30
C MET A 270 -8.29 28.57 5.19
N ALA A 271 -7.55 28.94 4.13
CA ALA A 271 -8.12 29.67 2.98
C ALA A 271 -9.11 28.82 2.15
N VAL A 272 -8.90 27.50 2.03
CA VAL A 272 -9.87 26.57 1.44
C VAL A 272 -11.19 26.53 2.23
N HIS A 273 -11.12 26.56 3.56
CA HIS A 273 -12.31 26.55 4.43
C HIS A 273 -12.84 27.92 4.83
N GLN A 274 -12.21 29.00 4.36
CA GLN A 274 -12.55 30.40 4.66
C GLN A 274 -12.53 30.70 6.18
N ILE A 275 -11.46 30.27 6.86
CA ILE A 275 -11.26 30.40 8.31
C ILE A 275 -10.14 31.42 8.60
N ASP A 276 -10.52 32.62 9.08
CA ASP A 276 -9.57 33.73 9.33
C ASP A 276 -8.55 33.48 10.46
N THR A 277 -8.81 32.54 11.39
CA THR A 277 -8.01 32.40 12.62
C THR A 277 -7.63 30.98 12.98
N LEU A 278 -6.40 30.83 13.48
CA LEU A 278 -5.78 29.54 13.77
C LEU A 278 -6.46 28.77 14.91
N ASP A 279 -7.00 29.45 15.94
CA ASP A 279 -7.79 28.81 17.00
C ASP A 279 -9.18 28.37 16.50
N ALA A 280 -9.80 29.07 15.54
CA ALA A 280 -11.01 28.59 14.88
C ALA A 280 -10.73 27.36 14.01
N TYR A 281 -9.59 27.31 13.31
CA TYR A 281 -9.16 26.11 12.57
C TYR A 281 -8.87 24.92 13.51
N ILE A 282 -8.31 25.16 14.71
CA ILE A 282 -8.17 24.13 15.74
C ILE A 282 -9.53 23.62 16.25
N GLN A 283 -10.55 24.48 16.32
CA GLN A 283 -11.91 24.02 16.63
C GLN A 283 -12.50 23.20 15.48
N TYR A 284 -12.31 23.62 14.23
CA TYR A 284 -12.77 22.90 13.04
C TYR A 284 -12.13 21.51 12.92
N LEU A 285 -10.80 21.40 13.07
CA LEU A 285 -10.06 20.12 13.14
C LEU A 285 -10.59 19.16 14.22
N ARG A 286 -11.15 19.68 15.33
CA ARG A 286 -11.76 18.86 16.39
C ARG A 286 -13.19 18.42 16.09
N GLN A 287 -13.88 19.14 15.21
CA GLN A 287 -15.26 18.86 14.80
C GLN A 287 -15.32 18.02 13.50
N THR A 288 -14.26 18.04 12.70
CA THR A 288 -14.22 17.41 11.37
C THR A 288 -12.95 16.56 11.22
N PRO A 289 -12.97 15.27 11.64
CA PRO A 289 -11.81 14.37 11.53
C PRO A 289 -11.26 14.23 10.11
N MET A 290 -12.11 14.31 9.09
CA MET A 290 -11.70 14.31 7.67
C MET A 290 -10.76 15.48 7.31
N GLU A 291 -10.84 16.62 8.02
CA GLU A 291 -9.93 17.74 7.78
C GLU A 291 -8.54 17.48 8.39
N VAL A 292 -8.44 16.71 9.47
CA VAL A 292 -7.15 16.30 10.04
C VAL A 292 -6.40 15.42 9.03
N GLU A 293 -7.12 14.53 8.34
CA GLU A 293 -6.57 13.71 7.25
C GLU A 293 -6.26 14.52 5.99
N ALA A 294 -7.09 15.49 5.63
CA ALA A 294 -6.83 16.37 4.49
C ALA A 294 -5.61 17.28 4.73
N LEU A 295 -5.45 17.81 5.96
CA LEU A 295 -4.25 18.52 6.39
C LEU A 295 -3.02 17.61 6.42
N PHE A 296 -3.16 16.37 6.89
CA PHE A 296 -2.09 15.36 6.84
C PHE A 296 -1.63 15.14 5.39
N ARG A 297 -2.54 14.84 4.46
CA ARG A 297 -2.22 14.72 3.02
C ARG A 297 -1.58 15.99 2.44
N ASP A 298 -2.01 17.18 2.85
CA ASP A 298 -1.44 18.45 2.37
C ASP A 298 0.00 18.72 2.90
N LEU A 299 0.33 18.17 4.08
CA LEU A 299 1.69 18.17 4.63
C LEU A 299 2.61 17.16 3.92
N LEU A 300 2.05 16.08 3.35
CA LEU A 300 2.79 15.09 2.57
C LEU A 300 2.93 15.53 1.11
N ILE A 301 4.07 16.16 0.78
CA ILE A 301 4.34 16.63 -0.59
C ILE A 301 4.76 15.46 -1.50
N GLY A 302 3.79 14.62 -1.86
CA GLY A 302 3.93 13.41 -2.70
C GLY A 302 4.24 13.66 -4.18
N VAL A 303 4.91 14.76 -4.52
CA VAL A 303 5.24 15.11 -5.91
C VAL A 303 6.58 14.49 -6.30
N THR A 304 6.48 13.33 -6.95
CA THR A 304 7.59 12.58 -7.53
C THR A 304 7.36 12.32 -9.03
N ARG A 305 8.39 11.78 -9.70
CA ARG A 305 8.36 11.37 -11.12
C ARG A 305 9.50 10.38 -11.42
N PHE A 306 9.40 9.66 -12.54
CA PHE A 306 10.47 8.78 -12.99
C PHE A 306 11.76 9.56 -13.29
N PHE A 307 12.90 9.00 -12.94
CA PHE A 307 14.24 9.57 -13.15
C PHE A 307 14.39 11.05 -12.74
N ARG A 308 13.70 11.46 -11.64
CA ARG A 308 13.73 12.84 -11.09
C ARG A 308 15.16 13.38 -10.98
N ASP A 309 15.44 14.43 -11.74
CA ASP A 309 16.79 14.95 -12.03
C ASP A 309 17.62 13.94 -12.86
N ALA A 310 17.30 13.79 -14.15
CA ALA A 310 17.85 12.74 -15.01
C ALA A 310 19.40 12.73 -15.09
N ASP A 311 20.04 13.91 -15.09
CA ASP A 311 21.50 14.05 -14.98
C ASP A 311 22.08 13.37 -13.72
N VAL A 312 21.36 13.47 -12.61
CA VAL A 312 21.75 12.92 -11.30
C VAL A 312 21.58 11.40 -11.30
N PHE A 313 20.47 10.90 -11.87
CA PHE A 313 20.26 9.46 -12.10
C PHE A 313 21.31 8.87 -13.05
N LYS A 314 21.76 9.61 -14.07
CA LYS A 314 22.86 9.19 -14.94
C LYS A 314 24.18 9.05 -14.17
N VAL A 315 24.48 9.98 -13.26
CA VAL A 315 25.67 9.86 -12.38
C VAL A 315 25.54 8.68 -11.41
N LEU A 316 24.33 8.33 -10.95
CA LEU A 316 24.07 7.10 -10.19
C LEU A 316 24.36 5.85 -11.04
N GLU A 317 23.81 5.79 -12.27
CA GLU A 317 24.01 4.72 -13.25
C GLU A 317 25.50 4.51 -13.59
N GLU A 318 26.28 5.58 -13.75
CA GLU A 318 27.70 5.51 -14.11
C GLU A 318 28.62 5.25 -12.91
N LYS A 319 28.39 5.87 -11.74
CA LYS A 319 29.35 5.88 -10.62
C LYS A 319 29.03 4.95 -9.46
N VAL A 320 27.76 4.58 -9.27
CA VAL A 320 27.29 3.83 -8.09
C VAL A 320 26.77 2.45 -8.47
N ILE A 321 25.83 2.35 -9.43
CA ILE A 321 25.22 1.06 -9.82
C ILE A 321 26.28 -0.02 -10.07
N PRO A 322 27.36 0.19 -10.86
CA PRO A 322 28.38 -0.85 -11.09
C PRO A 322 29.13 -1.28 -9.83
N LYS A 323 29.29 -0.37 -8.85
CA LYS A 323 29.97 -0.65 -7.58
C LYS A 323 29.11 -1.45 -6.62
N LEU A 324 27.78 -1.40 -6.73
CA LEU A 324 26.88 -2.25 -5.93
C LEU A 324 27.04 -3.74 -6.24
N PHE A 325 27.54 -4.08 -7.43
CA PHE A 325 27.84 -5.45 -7.89
C PHE A 325 29.34 -5.81 -7.84
N ALA A 326 30.23 -4.84 -7.67
CA ALA A 326 31.67 -5.07 -7.71
C ALA A 326 32.16 -5.96 -6.54
N GLY A 327 33.03 -6.93 -6.85
CA GLY A 327 33.60 -7.86 -5.86
C GLY A 327 32.60 -8.87 -5.25
N LYS A 328 31.35 -8.90 -5.72
CA LYS A 328 30.29 -9.76 -5.19
C LYS A 328 30.15 -11.07 -5.97
N SER A 329 29.78 -12.14 -5.25
CA SER A 329 29.45 -13.44 -5.87
C SER A 329 28.01 -13.47 -6.40
N PRO A 330 27.69 -14.30 -7.42
CA PRO A 330 26.35 -14.31 -8.05
C PRO A 330 25.18 -14.59 -7.09
N ASN A 331 25.40 -15.35 -6.01
CA ASN A 331 24.37 -15.64 -5.01
C ASN A 331 24.32 -14.64 -3.84
N SER A 332 25.08 -13.54 -3.90
CA SER A 332 25.00 -12.47 -2.91
C SER A 332 23.75 -11.61 -3.09
N SER A 333 23.29 -10.98 -2.00
CA SER A 333 22.17 -10.05 -2.05
C SER A 333 22.61 -8.59 -2.09
N ILE A 334 21.89 -7.82 -2.91
CA ILE A 334 22.00 -6.37 -3.03
C ILE A 334 20.73 -5.78 -2.43
N ARG A 335 20.88 -5.02 -1.34
CA ARG A 335 19.78 -4.41 -0.61
C ARG A 335 19.82 -2.90 -0.74
N ILE A 336 18.74 -2.30 -1.23
CA ILE A 336 18.61 -0.85 -1.37
C ILE A 336 17.36 -0.40 -0.61
N TRP A 337 17.40 0.77 0.02
CA TRP A 337 16.23 1.41 0.63
C TRP A 337 15.97 2.76 -0.01
N SER A 338 14.80 2.95 -0.63
CA SER A 338 14.24 4.26 -0.98
C SER A 338 13.31 4.70 0.16
N ALA A 339 13.65 5.78 0.84
CA ALA A 339 12.94 6.32 2.00
C ALA A 339 12.30 7.66 1.65
N GLY A 340 10.96 7.73 1.72
CA GLY A 340 10.17 8.77 1.07
C GLY A 340 9.86 8.44 -0.39
N CYS A 341 9.53 7.18 -0.69
CA CYS A 341 9.37 6.69 -2.06
C CYS A 341 8.10 7.20 -2.78
N SER A 342 7.16 7.79 -2.04
CA SER A 342 5.88 8.33 -2.52
C SER A 342 5.14 7.35 -3.43
N THR A 343 4.63 7.79 -4.59
CA THR A 343 3.87 6.96 -5.54
C THR A 343 4.72 5.93 -6.31
N GLY A 344 5.99 5.74 -5.91
CA GLY A 344 6.86 4.62 -6.30
C GLY A 344 7.84 4.93 -7.42
N GLU A 345 7.69 6.03 -8.15
CA GLU A 345 8.44 6.34 -9.36
C GLU A 345 9.97 6.36 -9.15
N GLU A 346 10.45 6.78 -7.97
CA GLU A 346 11.89 6.70 -7.63
C GLU A 346 12.34 5.24 -7.49
N ALA A 347 11.64 4.44 -6.70
CA ALA A 347 11.98 3.06 -6.41
C ALA A 347 11.96 2.19 -7.68
N TYR A 348 10.99 2.43 -8.57
CA TYR A 348 10.97 1.83 -9.91
C TYR A 348 12.09 2.32 -10.82
N SER A 349 12.46 3.61 -10.77
CA SER A 349 13.61 4.13 -11.52
C SER A 349 14.92 3.44 -11.10
N ILE A 350 15.10 3.21 -9.79
CA ILE A 350 16.23 2.45 -9.24
C ILE A 350 16.19 0.98 -9.70
N ALA A 351 15.03 0.32 -9.61
CA ALA A 351 14.85 -1.06 -10.04
C ALA A 351 15.18 -1.27 -11.53
N ILE A 352 14.78 -0.33 -12.40
CA ILE A 352 15.13 -0.33 -13.83
C ILE A 352 16.65 -0.30 -14.03
N LEU A 353 17.38 0.61 -13.34
CA LEU A 353 18.84 0.70 -13.49
C LEU A 353 19.58 -0.58 -13.06
N LEU A 354 19.10 -1.24 -12.00
CA LEU A 354 19.66 -2.52 -11.53
C LEU A 354 19.44 -3.63 -12.55
N GLN A 355 18.21 -3.73 -13.08
CA GLN A 355 17.84 -4.72 -14.08
C GLN A 355 18.62 -4.51 -15.40
N GLU A 356 18.74 -3.27 -15.87
CA GLU A 356 19.53 -2.93 -17.06
C GLU A 356 21.02 -3.26 -16.88
N TYR A 357 21.58 -3.06 -15.69
CA TYR A 357 22.96 -3.44 -15.39
C TYR A 357 23.17 -4.97 -15.34
N MET A 358 22.23 -5.71 -14.73
CA MET A 358 22.27 -7.17 -14.67
C MET A 358 22.14 -7.82 -16.06
N GLU A 359 21.25 -7.30 -16.91
CA GLU A 359 21.13 -7.72 -18.31
C GLU A 359 22.41 -7.42 -19.11
N LYS A 360 22.96 -6.21 -18.96
CA LYS A 360 24.19 -5.75 -19.64
C LYS A 360 25.42 -6.57 -19.25
N THR A 361 25.53 -6.99 -18.00
CA THR A 361 26.63 -7.83 -17.49
C THR A 361 26.39 -9.33 -17.64
N ARG A 362 25.15 -9.75 -17.95
CA ARG A 362 24.68 -11.14 -17.96
C ARG A 362 24.89 -11.85 -16.61
N GLN A 363 24.77 -11.12 -15.50
CA GLN A 363 24.94 -11.64 -14.15
C GLN A 363 23.63 -11.56 -13.36
N THR A 364 23.19 -12.70 -12.82
CA THR A 364 22.07 -12.78 -11.90
C THR A 364 22.55 -12.52 -10.47
N PHE A 365 21.79 -11.71 -9.71
CA PHE A 365 22.00 -11.42 -8.29
C PHE A 365 20.65 -11.32 -7.58
N LYS A 366 20.62 -11.56 -6.26
CA LYS A 366 19.39 -11.36 -5.47
C LYS A 366 19.23 -9.88 -5.07
N VAL A 367 18.61 -9.10 -5.94
CA VAL A 367 18.24 -7.71 -5.64
C VAL A 367 16.98 -7.67 -4.76
N GLN A 368 16.97 -6.76 -3.77
CA GLN A 368 15.78 -6.36 -3.02
C GLN A 368 15.81 -4.84 -2.80
N VAL A 369 14.78 -4.14 -3.27
CA VAL A 369 14.60 -2.71 -3.05
C VAL A 369 13.44 -2.50 -2.06
N PHE A 370 13.76 -2.11 -0.84
CA PHE A 370 12.79 -1.67 0.16
C PHE A 370 12.38 -0.24 -0.20
N ALA A 371 11.09 0.04 -0.27
CA ALA A 371 10.55 1.32 -0.69
C ALA A 371 9.49 1.74 0.33
N THR A 372 9.76 2.79 1.10
CA THR A 372 8.89 3.14 2.23
C THR A 372 8.53 4.62 2.26
N ASP A 373 7.35 4.89 2.82
CA ASP A 373 6.76 6.22 2.96
C ASP A 373 5.77 6.20 4.16
N ILE A 374 5.28 7.36 4.57
CA ILE A 374 4.19 7.52 5.54
C ILE A 374 2.82 7.75 4.87
N ASP A 375 2.81 7.98 3.55
CA ASP A 375 1.57 8.03 2.77
C ASP A 375 1.12 6.60 2.34
N SER A 376 0.11 6.08 3.00
CA SER A 376 -0.48 4.77 2.69
C SER A 376 -1.20 4.73 1.33
N GLN A 377 -1.74 5.84 0.85
CA GLN A 377 -2.35 5.94 -0.48
C GLN A 377 -1.28 5.96 -1.58
N ALA A 378 -0.14 6.64 -1.34
CA ALA A 378 1.00 6.60 -2.23
C ALA A 378 1.64 5.20 -2.28
N ILE A 379 1.76 4.52 -1.14
CA ILE A 379 2.22 3.12 -1.06
C ILE A 379 1.26 2.16 -1.80
N ALA A 380 -0.06 2.32 -1.66
CA ALA A 380 -1.05 1.54 -2.43
C ALA A 380 -0.91 1.77 -3.95
N THR A 381 -0.75 3.03 -4.36
CA THR A 381 -0.47 3.41 -5.75
C THR A 381 0.80 2.73 -6.27
N ALA A 382 1.90 2.83 -5.52
CA ALA A 382 3.18 2.23 -5.86
C ALA A 382 3.12 0.70 -5.99
N ARG A 383 2.40 0.02 -5.07
CA ARG A 383 2.13 -1.42 -5.10
C ARG A 383 1.34 -1.84 -6.36
N SER A 384 0.36 -1.04 -6.79
CA SER A 384 -0.41 -1.31 -8.02
C SER A 384 0.48 -1.34 -9.27
N GLY A 385 1.49 -0.47 -9.31
CA GLY A 385 2.37 -0.25 -10.46
C GLY A 385 1.66 0.33 -11.69
N LEU A 386 0.50 0.96 -11.52
CA LEU A 386 -0.27 1.64 -12.56
C LEU A 386 0.05 3.14 -12.59
N TYR A 387 0.30 3.66 -13.79
CA TYR A 387 0.67 5.05 -14.02
C TYR A 387 -0.06 5.62 -15.26
N PRO A 388 -0.36 6.93 -15.28
CA PRO A 388 -1.02 7.57 -16.44
C PRO A 388 -0.11 7.59 -17.66
N ALA A 389 -0.69 7.67 -18.86
CA ALA A 389 0.07 7.75 -20.12
C ALA A 389 1.11 8.89 -20.15
N SER A 390 0.92 9.96 -19.38
CA SER A 390 1.82 11.12 -19.29
C SER A 390 3.23 10.82 -18.75
N ILE A 391 3.48 9.66 -18.11
CA ILE A 391 4.85 9.28 -17.72
C ILE A 391 5.82 9.15 -18.91
N ALA A 392 5.29 9.08 -20.14
CA ALA A 392 6.08 9.09 -21.37
C ALA A 392 6.91 10.37 -21.59
N THR A 393 6.70 11.44 -20.81
CA THR A 393 7.61 12.60 -20.82
C THR A 393 8.85 12.41 -19.94
N ASP A 394 8.80 11.53 -18.94
CA ASP A 394 9.88 11.31 -17.96
C ASP A 394 10.61 9.96 -18.17
N VAL A 395 10.02 9.01 -18.91
CA VAL A 395 10.60 7.69 -19.23
C VAL A 395 10.89 7.60 -20.73
N THR A 396 12.09 7.13 -21.11
CA THR A 396 12.46 6.99 -22.53
C THR A 396 11.62 5.91 -23.24
N PRO A 397 11.32 6.04 -24.55
CA PRO A 397 10.53 5.05 -25.30
C PRO A 397 11.09 3.62 -25.22
N GLN A 398 12.42 3.47 -25.14
CA GLN A 398 13.10 2.19 -25.01
C GLN A 398 12.92 1.56 -23.61
N ARG A 399 12.77 2.37 -22.55
CA ARG A 399 12.45 1.89 -21.19
C ARG A 399 10.96 1.60 -21.05
N LEU A 400 10.08 2.42 -21.62
CA LEU A 400 8.63 2.15 -21.70
C LEU A 400 8.37 0.76 -22.32
N ALA A 401 8.83 0.54 -23.56
CA ALA A 401 8.58 -0.69 -24.31
C ALA A 401 9.23 -1.96 -23.71
N ARG A 402 10.17 -1.83 -22.75
CA ARG A 402 10.82 -2.96 -22.06
C ARG A 402 10.25 -3.27 -20.68
N PHE A 403 9.74 -2.26 -19.98
CA PHE A 403 9.39 -2.35 -18.56
C PHE A 403 7.93 -2.06 -18.23
N PHE A 404 7.14 -1.61 -19.21
CA PHE A 404 5.73 -1.25 -19.04
C PHE A 404 4.87 -1.89 -20.13
N SER A 405 3.69 -2.38 -19.74
CA SER A 405 2.61 -2.80 -20.64
C SER A 405 1.56 -1.69 -20.71
N VAL A 406 0.96 -1.48 -21.89
CA VAL A 406 -0.22 -0.61 -22.03
C VAL A 406 -1.47 -1.40 -21.64
N GLU A 407 -2.34 -0.83 -20.82
CA GLU A 407 -3.63 -1.46 -20.47
C GLU A 407 -4.61 -1.45 -21.65
N ALA A 408 -5.60 -2.35 -21.64
CA ALA A 408 -6.60 -2.47 -22.71
C ALA A 408 -7.35 -1.16 -23.01
N ASN A 409 -7.45 -0.28 -22.02
CA ASN A 409 -8.08 1.05 -22.05
C ASN A 409 -7.23 2.11 -22.78
N GLY A 410 -5.96 1.83 -23.12
CA GLY A 410 -5.02 2.74 -23.80
C GLY A 410 -4.49 3.92 -22.97
N GLY A 411 -5.18 4.33 -21.90
CA GLY A 411 -4.83 5.53 -21.11
C GLY A 411 -3.79 5.35 -20.00
N THR A 412 -3.37 4.12 -19.69
CA THR A 412 -2.47 3.82 -18.57
C THR A 412 -1.40 2.78 -18.92
N TYR A 413 -0.25 2.90 -18.24
CA TYR A 413 0.84 1.95 -18.27
C TYR A 413 0.88 1.15 -16.95
N ARG A 414 1.09 -0.16 -17.03
CA ARG A 414 1.40 -1.02 -15.87
C ARG A 414 2.84 -1.51 -15.92
N ILE A 415 3.57 -1.40 -14.81
CA ILE A 415 4.93 -1.94 -14.68
C ILE A 415 4.93 -3.48 -14.70
N HIS A 416 5.85 -4.03 -15.49
CA HIS A 416 6.08 -5.47 -15.63
C HIS A 416 6.34 -6.14 -14.27
N LYS A 417 5.70 -7.30 -14.06
CA LYS A 417 5.76 -8.02 -12.79
C LYS A 417 7.20 -8.32 -12.35
N THR A 418 8.10 -8.59 -13.28
CA THR A 418 9.54 -8.84 -13.01
C THR A 418 10.25 -7.71 -12.25
N LEU A 419 9.84 -6.45 -12.42
CA LEU A 419 10.34 -5.33 -11.61
C LEU A 419 9.60 -5.20 -10.27
N ARG A 420 8.30 -5.51 -10.24
CA ARG A 420 7.50 -5.48 -9.00
C ARG A 420 7.95 -6.55 -8.01
N ASP A 421 8.31 -7.73 -8.49
CA ASP A 421 8.75 -8.87 -7.65
C ASP A 421 10.10 -8.63 -6.92
N ILE A 422 10.88 -7.59 -7.27
CA ILE A 422 12.11 -7.18 -6.54
C ILE A 422 11.92 -5.97 -5.62
N LEU A 423 10.72 -5.38 -5.60
CA LEU A 423 10.35 -4.21 -4.81
C LEU A 423 9.46 -4.60 -3.63
N ILE A 424 9.79 -4.09 -2.44
CA ILE A 424 9.05 -4.33 -1.19
C ILE A 424 8.55 -2.98 -0.70
N PHE A 425 7.28 -2.68 -0.97
CA PHE A 425 6.62 -1.44 -0.55
C PHE A 425 5.97 -1.60 0.81
N SER A 426 6.31 -0.75 1.78
CA SER A 426 5.66 -0.74 3.12
C SER A 426 5.56 0.66 3.70
N GLU A 427 4.48 0.91 4.45
CA GLU A 427 4.36 2.09 5.31
C GLU A 427 5.45 2.07 6.40
N GLN A 428 6.12 3.21 6.64
CA GLN A 428 7.17 3.34 7.65
C GLN A 428 7.43 4.81 8.00
N ASP A 429 7.36 5.14 9.29
CA ASP A 429 7.84 6.42 9.81
C ASP A 429 9.34 6.33 10.13
N VAL A 430 10.16 6.94 9.26
CA VAL A 430 11.65 6.94 9.35
C VAL A 430 12.19 7.56 10.66
N ILE A 431 11.34 8.26 11.43
CA ILE A 431 11.68 8.89 12.72
C ILE A 431 11.46 7.94 13.90
N LYS A 432 10.45 7.07 13.79
CA LYS A 432 9.86 6.28 14.87
C LYS A 432 10.19 4.79 14.75
N ASP A 433 10.16 4.26 13.54
CA ASP A 433 10.24 2.84 13.25
C ASP A 433 11.70 2.39 13.01
N PRO A 434 12.07 1.12 13.30
CA PRO A 434 13.44 0.66 13.16
C PRO A 434 13.91 0.64 11.69
N PRO A 435 15.15 1.07 11.39
CA PRO A 435 15.68 1.07 10.03
C PRO A 435 16.03 -0.34 9.53
N PHE A 436 15.96 -0.55 8.22
CA PHE A 436 16.50 -1.77 7.61
C PHE A 436 18.03 -1.80 7.76
N SER A 437 18.58 -2.91 8.24
CA SER A 437 20.01 -3.05 8.51
C SER A 437 20.77 -3.75 7.37
N ARG A 438 22.09 -3.51 7.33
CA ARG A 438 23.02 -4.11 6.36
C ARG A 438 22.59 -3.85 4.91
N LEU A 439 22.31 -2.58 4.59
CA LEU A 439 22.00 -2.09 3.24
C LEU A 439 23.26 -1.78 2.43
N ASP A 440 23.20 -1.95 1.11
CA ASP A 440 24.26 -1.57 0.18
C ASP A 440 24.09 -0.14 -0.34
N CYS A 441 22.84 0.35 -0.42
CA CYS A 441 22.54 1.75 -0.73
C CYS A 441 21.28 2.25 0.01
N ILE A 442 21.28 3.52 0.41
CA ILE A 442 20.10 4.27 0.84
C ILE A 442 19.91 5.43 -0.14
N VAL A 443 18.67 5.60 -0.58
CA VAL A 443 18.19 6.74 -1.35
C VAL A 443 17.14 7.43 -0.50
N CYS A 444 17.34 8.72 -0.22
CA CYS A 444 16.47 9.53 0.63
C CYS A 444 16.48 10.94 0.07
N ARG A 445 15.62 11.20 -0.92
CA ARG A 445 15.67 12.41 -1.75
C ARG A 445 14.42 13.24 -1.57
N ASN A 446 14.61 14.55 -1.41
CA ASN A 446 13.53 15.52 -1.26
C ASN A 446 12.61 15.27 -0.05
N LEU A 447 13.07 14.50 0.94
CA LEU A 447 12.39 14.22 2.21
C LEU A 447 12.97 15.06 3.36
N LEU A 448 14.30 15.15 3.45
CA LEU A 448 15.00 15.88 4.50
C LEU A 448 14.73 17.39 4.42
N ILE A 449 14.38 17.92 3.25
CA ILE A 449 13.98 19.33 3.08
C ILE A 449 12.80 19.76 3.95
N TYR A 450 11.92 18.85 4.38
CA TYR A 450 10.77 19.19 5.25
C TYR A 450 11.11 19.12 6.75
N MET A 451 12.20 18.46 7.09
CA MET A 451 12.61 18.14 8.46
C MET A 451 13.43 19.26 9.10
N GLY A 452 13.22 19.51 10.40
CA GLY A 452 14.04 20.43 11.18
C GLY A 452 15.46 19.89 11.42
N GLY A 453 16.41 20.77 11.73
CA GLY A 453 17.82 20.40 11.89
C GLY A 453 18.06 19.32 12.96
N GLU A 454 17.32 19.36 14.08
CA GLU A 454 17.40 18.34 15.14
C GLU A 454 16.87 16.97 14.71
N LEU A 455 16.04 16.90 13.68
CA LEU A 455 15.58 15.64 13.10
C LEU A 455 16.58 15.11 12.07
N GLN A 456 17.10 15.97 11.20
CA GLN A 456 18.19 15.62 10.27
C GLN A 456 19.42 15.08 11.02
N LYS A 457 19.78 15.68 12.18
CA LYS A 457 20.85 15.22 13.07
C LYS A 457 20.66 13.81 13.65
N LYS A 458 19.44 13.28 13.66
CA LYS A 458 19.13 11.90 14.08
C LYS A 458 19.20 10.94 12.90
N LEU A 459 18.68 11.35 11.74
CA LEU A 459 18.57 10.48 10.56
C LEU A 459 19.92 10.21 9.88
N ILE A 460 20.82 11.20 9.78
CA ILE A 460 22.12 10.98 9.10
C ILE A 460 22.98 9.92 9.81
N PRO A 461 23.14 9.92 11.16
CA PRO A 461 23.78 8.80 11.88
C PRO A 461 23.03 7.46 11.73
N LEU A 462 21.68 7.47 11.71
CA LEU A 462 20.87 6.28 11.52
C LEU A 462 21.07 5.65 10.13
N PHE A 463 21.26 6.46 9.08
CA PHE A 463 21.65 5.98 7.75
C PHE A 463 23.08 5.41 7.72
N HIS A 464 24.03 5.96 8.48
CA HIS A 464 25.39 5.40 8.59
C HIS A 464 25.41 4.02 9.27
N TYR A 465 24.56 3.83 10.28
CA TYR A 465 24.33 2.55 10.96
C TYR A 465 23.64 1.52 10.06
N ALA A 466 22.63 1.95 9.28
CA ALA A 466 21.88 1.08 8.39
C ALA A 466 22.72 0.55 7.19
N LEU A 467 23.67 1.36 6.70
CA LEU A 467 24.58 1.00 5.60
C LEU A 467 25.70 0.04 6.02
N ARG A 468 26.03 -0.89 5.12
CA ARG A 468 27.25 -1.72 5.17
C ARG A 468 28.51 -0.87 4.97
N PRO A 469 29.69 -1.35 5.42
CA PRO A 469 30.98 -0.84 4.96
C PRO A 469 31.03 -0.68 3.43
N GLY A 470 31.47 0.48 2.96
CA GLY A 470 31.47 0.82 1.52
C GLY A 470 30.09 1.02 0.88
N GLY A 471 29.01 1.09 1.65
CA GLY A 471 27.66 1.39 1.16
C GLY A 471 27.45 2.86 0.80
N PHE A 472 26.45 3.15 -0.03
CA PHE A 472 26.21 4.47 -0.62
C PHE A 472 24.97 5.17 -0.04
N LEU A 473 25.04 6.49 0.16
CA LEU A 473 23.90 7.35 0.48
C LEU A 473 23.65 8.35 -0.66
N PHE A 474 22.42 8.43 -1.15
CA PHE A 474 21.99 9.32 -2.22
C PHE A 474 20.89 10.26 -1.72
N LEU A 475 21.14 11.57 -1.76
CA LEU A 475 20.21 12.60 -1.31
C LEU A 475 19.69 13.47 -2.47
N GLY A 476 18.67 14.30 -2.21
CA GLY A 476 18.18 15.30 -3.14
C GLY A 476 19.20 16.43 -3.36
N THR A 477 19.12 17.13 -4.49
CA THR A 477 20.09 18.17 -4.90
C THR A 477 20.23 19.31 -3.88
N SER A 478 19.12 19.70 -3.23
CA SER A 478 19.07 20.71 -2.16
C SER A 478 19.48 20.18 -0.76
N GLU A 479 19.81 18.90 -0.63
CA GLU A 479 20.04 18.23 0.65
C GLU A 479 21.53 17.92 0.87
N THR A 480 21.93 17.69 2.12
CA THR A 480 23.34 17.50 2.50
C THR A 480 23.43 16.72 3.81
N VAL A 481 24.53 15.98 4.01
CA VAL A 481 24.83 15.28 5.28
C VAL A 481 25.16 16.23 6.45
N GLY A 482 25.23 17.54 6.22
CA GLY A 482 25.46 18.56 7.24
C GLY A 482 26.82 18.41 7.92
N ASP A 483 26.83 18.54 9.24
CA ASP A 483 28.03 18.45 10.08
C ASP A 483 28.66 17.03 10.07
N PHE A 484 27.94 16.01 9.61
CA PHE A 484 28.37 14.61 9.60
C PHE A 484 29.26 14.24 8.40
N GLY A 485 30.08 15.18 7.92
CA GLY A 485 31.05 14.94 6.83
C GLY A 485 32.04 13.81 7.15
N ASP A 486 32.42 13.65 8.42
CA ASP A 486 33.28 12.58 8.91
C ASP A 486 32.68 11.18 8.64
N LEU A 487 31.34 11.05 8.71
CA LEU A 487 30.63 9.78 8.46
C LEU A 487 30.47 9.47 6.96
N PHE A 488 30.57 10.47 6.09
CA PHE A 488 30.13 10.36 4.68
C PHE A 488 31.07 11.08 3.70
N THR A 489 31.94 10.32 3.04
CA THR A 489 32.81 10.82 1.99
C THR A 489 32.02 11.08 0.71
N ALA A 490 31.99 12.32 0.21
CA ALA A 490 31.25 12.66 -1.02
C ALA A 490 31.89 12.05 -2.27
N VAL A 491 31.15 11.17 -2.98
CA VAL A 491 31.51 10.59 -4.28
C VAL A 491 31.22 11.57 -5.42
N ASP A 492 30.13 12.33 -5.29
CA ASP A 492 29.80 13.44 -6.19
C ASP A 492 29.04 14.53 -5.43
N ARG A 493 29.68 15.70 -5.28
CA ARG A 493 29.12 16.84 -4.54
C ARG A 493 27.99 17.58 -5.29
N LYS A 494 27.91 17.48 -6.61
CA LYS A 494 26.81 18.06 -7.40
C LYS A 494 25.58 17.15 -7.32
N SER A 495 25.79 15.85 -7.47
CA SER A 495 24.76 14.81 -7.47
C SER A 495 24.34 14.33 -6.08
N LYS A 496 24.95 14.86 -5.00
CA LYS A 496 24.71 14.48 -3.59
C LYS A 496 24.78 12.97 -3.34
N LEU A 497 25.80 12.36 -3.93
CA LEU A 497 26.18 10.96 -3.74
C LEU A 497 27.33 10.86 -2.76
N TYR A 498 27.16 10.03 -1.73
CA TYR A 498 28.09 9.84 -0.63
C TYR A 498 28.41 8.35 -0.44
N LEU A 499 29.59 8.07 0.10
CA LEU A 499 30.09 6.76 0.50
C LEU A 499 30.23 6.75 2.02
N ARG A 500 29.78 5.67 2.68
CA ARG A 500 29.98 5.45 4.12
C ARG A 500 31.48 5.43 4.46
N SER A 501 31.90 6.27 5.38
CA SER A 501 33.26 6.29 5.94
C SER A 501 33.41 5.26 7.07
N GLU A 502 34.50 4.49 7.07
CA GLU A 502 34.85 3.58 8.18
C GLU A 502 35.54 4.28 9.36
N VAL A 503 36.11 5.47 9.13
CA VAL A 503 36.96 6.19 10.11
C VAL A 503 36.08 7.02 11.07
N ALA A 504 35.27 6.35 11.88
CA ALA A 504 34.32 6.96 12.81
C ALA A 504 34.55 6.59 14.29
N ARG A 505 35.77 6.21 14.68
CA ARG A 505 36.13 5.98 16.09
C ARG A 505 36.26 7.31 16.85
N GLY A 506 35.20 7.71 17.57
CA GLY A 506 35.39 8.47 18.82
C GLY A 506 34.57 9.74 19.13
N ARG A 507 33.60 10.19 18.31
CA ARG A 507 32.88 11.47 18.58
C ARG A 507 31.35 11.48 18.60
N HIS A 508 30.66 10.47 18.05
CA HIS A 508 29.18 10.47 17.97
C HIS A 508 28.49 9.23 18.57
N SER A 509 29.03 8.69 19.67
CA SER A 509 28.36 7.65 20.45
C SER A 509 27.27 8.25 21.34
N ALA A 510 26.10 8.52 20.78
CA ALA A 510 24.91 8.89 21.53
C ALA A 510 24.20 7.62 22.05
N PRO A 511 23.80 7.54 23.34
CA PRO A 511 23.21 6.32 23.89
C PRO A 511 21.78 6.09 23.36
N MET A 512 21.60 5.07 22.51
CA MET A 512 20.30 4.68 21.91
C MET A 512 19.26 4.10 22.89
N GLY A 513 19.46 4.22 24.21
CA GLY A 513 18.64 3.59 25.26
C GLY A 513 17.24 4.19 25.48
N ARG A 514 16.57 4.71 24.44
CA ARG A 514 15.30 5.45 24.58
C ARG A 514 14.21 5.14 23.54
N PHE A 515 14.39 4.10 22.73
CA PHE A 515 13.42 3.65 21.72
C PHE A 515 12.34 2.67 22.24
N LEU A 516 12.17 2.54 23.56
CA LEU A 516 11.13 1.70 24.17
C LEU A 516 10.30 2.54 25.16
N PRO A 517 8.99 2.75 24.93
CA PRO A 517 8.10 3.32 25.94
C PRO A 517 7.76 2.26 27.02
N PRO A 518 7.63 2.65 28.29
CA PRO A 518 7.17 1.74 29.34
C PRO A 518 5.66 1.49 29.20
N LEU A 519 5.24 0.23 29.17
CA LEU A 519 3.84 -0.14 29.24
C LEU A 519 3.33 0.01 30.67
N THR A 520 2.60 1.08 30.96
CA THR A 520 1.86 1.26 32.22
C THR A 520 0.73 0.24 32.33
N VAL A 521 0.72 -0.51 33.43
CA VAL A 521 -0.38 -1.43 33.79
C VAL A 521 -1.63 -0.62 34.13
N LEU A 522 -2.79 -1.10 33.66
CA LEU A 522 -4.11 -0.71 34.17
C LEU A 522 -4.89 -1.98 34.49
N ASP A 523 -5.48 -2.01 35.68
CA ASP A 523 -6.30 -3.14 36.16
C ASP A 523 -7.67 -3.20 35.48
N SER A 524 -8.08 -4.41 35.10
CA SER A 524 -9.50 -4.76 34.95
C SER A 524 -9.71 -6.24 35.28
N SER A 525 -10.53 -6.52 36.30
CA SER A 525 -10.81 -7.89 36.76
C SER A 525 -11.69 -8.70 35.80
N PRO A 526 -11.67 -10.05 35.87
CA PRO A 526 -12.11 -10.90 34.78
C PRO A 526 -13.61 -11.23 34.75
N LEU A 527 -14.16 -11.35 33.54
CA LEU A 527 -15.34 -12.18 33.27
C LEU A 527 -14.89 -13.54 32.74
N ARG A 528 -15.54 -14.62 33.19
CA ARG A 528 -15.15 -16.00 32.88
C ARG A 528 -15.77 -16.52 31.58
N PRO A 529 -15.11 -17.44 30.86
CA PRO A 529 -15.55 -17.92 29.56
C PRO A 529 -16.51 -19.12 29.64
N THR A 530 -17.33 -19.29 28.60
CA THR A 530 -17.95 -20.56 28.21
C THR A 530 -17.47 -20.93 26.81
N GLY A 531 -16.41 -21.73 26.72
CA GLY A 531 -15.76 -22.07 25.45
C GLY A 531 -16.47 -23.15 24.64
N VAL A 532 -16.21 -23.17 23.34
CA VAL A 532 -16.52 -24.29 22.42
C VAL A 532 -15.24 -25.08 22.16
N LYS A 533 -15.34 -26.41 22.04
CA LYS A 533 -14.20 -27.31 21.82
C LYS A 533 -13.93 -27.55 20.33
N GLU A 534 -12.67 -27.91 20.05
CA GLU A 534 -12.22 -28.45 18.76
C GLU A 534 -12.94 -29.74 18.35
N ALA A 535 -12.84 -30.10 17.07
CA ALA A 535 -13.49 -31.27 16.47
C ALA A 535 -12.48 -32.33 16.00
N ALA A 536 -12.80 -33.60 16.27
CA ALA A 536 -12.16 -34.81 15.71
C ALA A 536 -13.18 -35.99 15.76
N PRO A 537 -12.99 -37.10 15.03
CA PRO A 537 -13.54 -37.17 13.68
C PRO A 537 -14.51 -38.35 13.40
N ALA A 538 -15.27 -38.22 12.32
CA ALA A 538 -15.88 -39.26 11.48
C ALA A 538 -16.64 -40.44 12.14
N LYS A 539 -17.98 -40.42 11.99
CA LYS A 539 -18.80 -41.64 11.78
C LYS A 539 -19.86 -41.36 10.71
N LEU A 540 -19.86 -42.13 9.62
CA LEU A 540 -20.98 -42.17 8.69
C LEU A 540 -22.16 -42.91 9.34
N PRO A 541 -23.39 -42.38 9.32
CA PRO A 541 -24.53 -43.03 9.95
C PRO A 541 -25.09 -44.14 9.05
N LEU A 542 -25.19 -45.35 9.60
CA LEU A 542 -25.85 -46.50 8.94
C LEU A 542 -27.30 -46.22 8.49
N ARG A 543 -27.92 -45.15 9.03
CA ARG A 543 -29.23 -44.63 8.63
C ARG A 543 -29.29 -44.31 7.13
N GLU A 544 -28.40 -43.47 6.60
CA GLU A 544 -28.50 -43.01 5.20
C GLU A 544 -28.40 -44.17 4.22
N LEU A 545 -27.49 -45.11 4.48
CA LEU A 545 -27.28 -46.31 3.66
C LEU A 545 -28.50 -47.26 3.73
N THR A 546 -29.21 -47.29 4.87
CA THR A 546 -30.48 -48.02 5.03
C THR A 546 -31.62 -47.32 4.29
N GLU A 547 -31.74 -46.00 4.41
CA GLU A 547 -32.79 -45.18 3.79
C GLU A 547 -32.67 -45.21 2.25
N GLN A 548 -31.46 -45.07 1.69
CA GLN A 548 -31.19 -45.23 0.25
C GLN A 548 -31.54 -46.64 -0.26
N THR A 549 -31.23 -47.69 0.51
CA THR A 549 -31.53 -49.08 0.13
C THR A 549 -33.04 -49.37 0.16
N LEU A 550 -33.80 -48.74 1.07
CA LEU A 550 -35.26 -48.86 1.13
C LEU A 550 -35.94 -48.11 -0.03
N LEU A 551 -35.51 -46.88 -0.31
CA LEU A 551 -36.03 -46.07 -1.43
C LEU A 551 -35.92 -46.82 -2.77
N HIS A 552 -34.73 -47.36 -3.06
CA HIS A 552 -34.45 -48.13 -4.28
C HIS A 552 -35.29 -49.41 -4.44
N ARG A 553 -35.90 -49.94 -3.36
CA ARG A 553 -36.59 -51.24 -3.37
C ARG A 553 -38.12 -51.13 -3.32
N PHE A 554 -38.68 -49.97 -2.95
CA PHE A 554 -40.13 -49.79 -2.78
C PHE A 554 -40.75 -48.65 -3.63
N ILE A 555 -39.95 -47.85 -4.36
CA ILE A 555 -40.44 -46.76 -5.23
C ILE A 555 -39.85 -46.92 -6.65
N PRO A 556 -40.61 -47.45 -7.64
CA PRO A 556 -40.06 -47.80 -8.96
C PRO A 556 -39.96 -46.63 -9.95
N ALA A 557 -40.90 -45.67 -9.87
CA ALA A 557 -40.89 -44.42 -10.62
C ALA A 557 -41.66 -43.34 -9.86
N GLY A 558 -41.06 -42.16 -9.72
CA GLY A 558 -41.64 -41.00 -9.06
C GLY A 558 -41.21 -39.70 -9.74
N VAL A 559 -42.09 -38.70 -9.75
CA VAL A 559 -41.88 -37.39 -10.37
C VAL A 559 -42.41 -36.31 -9.43
N LEU A 560 -41.56 -35.36 -9.05
CA LEU A 560 -41.98 -34.20 -8.27
C LEU A 560 -42.31 -33.06 -9.24
N VAL A 561 -43.50 -32.47 -9.09
CA VAL A 561 -43.97 -31.36 -9.93
C VAL A 561 -44.48 -30.18 -9.11
N ASN A 562 -44.46 -28.99 -9.70
CA ASN A 562 -45.20 -27.82 -9.21
C ASN A 562 -46.72 -27.96 -9.48
N ALA A 563 -47.51 -26.97 -9.05
CA ALA A 563 -48.96 -26.92 -9.28
C ALA A 563 -49.38 -26.81 -10.77
N GLN A 564 -48.43 -26.49 -11.65
CA GLN A 564 -48.58 -26.35 -13.11
C GLN A 564 -48.19 -27.64 -13.88
N GLY A 565 -47.61 -28.63 -13.19
CA GLY A 565 -47.18 -29.91 -13.76
C GLY A 565 -45.75 -29.90 -14.34
N ASP A 566 -44.97 -28.85 -14.12
CA ASP A 566 -43.56 -28.80 -14.54
C ASP A 566 -42.68 -29.67 -13.65
N ILE A 567 -41.74 -30.37 -14.26
CA ILE A 567 -40.94 -31.43 -13.63
C ILE A 567 -39.76 -30.79 -12.89
N LEU A 568 -39.84 -30.83 -11.56
CA LEU A 568 -38.77 -30.36 -10.66
C LEU A 568 -37.75 -31.48 -10.37
N TYR A 569 -38.19 -32.73 -10.28
CA TYR A 569 -37.32 -33.87 -10.01
C TYR A 569 -37.87 -35.19 -10.58
N LEU A 570 -36.98 -36.06 -11.06
CA LEU A 570 -37.29 -37.38 -11.60
C LEU A 570 -36.54 -38.47 -10.81
N HIS A 571 -37.27 -39.50 -10.38
CA HIS A 571 -36.72 -40.64 -9.64
C HIS A 571 -37.16 -41.97 -10.26
N GLY A 572 -36.25 -42.93 -10.37
CA GLY A 572 -36.53 -44.24 -10.97
C GLY A 572 -36.66 -44.20 -12.51
N ARG A 573 -37.21 -45.27 -13.11
CA ARG A 573 -37.24 -45.46 -14.58
C ARG A 573 -38.48 -44.86 -15.23
N THR A 574 -38.62 -43.54 -15.15
CA THR A 574 -39.77 -42.76 -15.64
C THR A 574 -40.02 -42.85 -17.16
N GLY A 575 -38.98 -43.11 -17.97
CA GLY A 575 -39.05 -43.21 -19.44
C GLY A 575 -39.88 -44.37 -20.02
N GLN A 576 -40.50 -45.22 -19.19
CA GLN A 576 -41.55 -46.14 -19.63
C GLN A 576 -42.93 -45.49 -19.74
N TYR A 577 -43.13 -44.35 -19.04
CA TYR A 577 -44.42 -43.67 -18.88
C TYR A 577 -44.40 -42.22 -19.40
N LEU A 578 -43.21 -41.61 -19.45
CA LEU A 578 -42.97 -40.30 -20.04
C LEU A 578 -42.09 -40.41 -21.29
N GLU A 579 -42.25 -39.50 -22.23
CA GLU A 579 -41.38 -39.32 -23.40
C GLU A 579 -41.29 -37.83 -23.81
N PRO A 580 -40.21 -37.38 -24.47
CA PRO A 580 -40.11 -35.99 -24.91
C PRO A 580 -41.18 -35.66 -25.95
N ALA A 581 -41.86 -34.53 -25.78
CA ALA A 581 -42.81 -34.02 -26.76
C ALA A 581 -42.07 -33.56 -28.04
N GLN A 582 -42.67 -33.79 -29.21
CA GLN A 582 -42.14 -33.27 -30.48
C GLN A 582 -42.51 -31.79 -30.62
N GLY A 583 -41.51 -30.92 -30.69
CA GLY A 583 -41.69 -29.46 -30.72
C GLY A 583 -40.42 -28.72 -30.28
N GLU A 584 -40.60 -27.51 -29.75
CA GLU A 584 -39.50 -26.68 -29.23
C GLU A 584 -38.78 -27.34 -28.04
N ALA A 585 -37.45 -27.34 -28.08
CA ALA A 585 -36.62 -27.99 -27.08
C ALA A 585 -36.47 -27.12 -25.82
N GLY A 586 -37.26 -27.43 -24.78
CA GLY A 586 -37.13 -26.80 -23.45
C GLY A 586 -38.26 -27.09 -22.46
N THR A 587 -39.45 -27.51 -22.92
CA THR A 587 -40.64 -27.60 -22.06
C THR A 587 -40.73 -28.88 -21.22
N ASN A 588 -40.08 -28.91 -20.06
CA ASN A 588 -40.09 -30.03 -19.10
C ASN A 588 -41.41 -30.17 -18.31
N ASN A 589 -42.56 -30.35 -18.97
CA ASN A 589 -43.88 -30.48 -18.31
C ASN A 589 -44.44 -31.91 -18.38
N ILE A 590 -44.85 -32.47 -17.24
CA ILE A 590 -45.29 -33.87 -17.09
C ILE A 590 -46.53 -34.20 -17.93
N LEU A 591 -47.44 -33.24 -18.11
CA LEU A 591 -48.67 -33.44 -18.88
C LEU A 591 -48.41 -33.39 -20.40
N LYS A 592 -47.37 -32.66 -20.82
CA LYS A 592 -46.90 -32.65 -22.22
C LYS A 592 -46.07 -33.90 -22.55
N MET A 593 -45.32 -34.43 -21.57
CA MET A 593 -44.48 -35.62 -21.71
C MET A 593 -45.21 -36.95 -21.43
N ALA A 594 -46.46 -36.95 -20.96
CA ALA A 594 -47.19 -38.17 -20.61
C ALA A 594 -47.63 -38.99 -21.84
N ARG A 595 -47.20 -40.25 -21.88
CA ARG A 595 -47.50 -41.21 -22.95
C ARG A 595 -49.01 -41.48 -23.12
N GLU A 596 -49.36 -42.02 -24.28
CA GLU A 596 -50.72 -42.40 -24.64
C GLU A 596 -51.38 -43.28 -23.56
N GLY A 597 -52.60 -42.88 -23.16
CA GLY A 597 -53.36 -43.48 -22.05
C GLY A 597 -53.10 -42.84 -20.68
N LEU A 598 -51.90 -42.34 -20.38
CA LEU A 598 -51.60 -41.74 -19.07
C LEU A 598 -52.11 -40.30 -18.95
N ARG A 599 -51.93 -39.48 -19.99
CA ARG A 599 -52.14 -38.02 -19.95
C ARG A 599 -53.48 -37.57 -19.35
N ARG A 600 -54.60 -38.22 -19.71
CA ARG A 600 -55.94 -37.87 -19.19
C ARG A 600 -56.07 -38.19 -17.69
N GLY A 601 -55.70 -39.41 -17.28
CA GLY A 601 -55.75 -39.81 -15.87
C GLY A 601 -54.83 -38.96 -14.99
N LEU A 602 -53.64 -38.64 -15.49
CA LEU A 602 -52.68 -37.76 -14.81
C LEU A 602 -53.21 -36.33 -14.65
N SER A 603 -53.79 -35.74 -15.69
CA SER A 603 -54.39 -34.40 -15.63
C SER A 603 -55.55 -34.34 -14.63
N THR A 604 -56.44 -35.34 -14.62
CA THR A 604 -57.57 -35.39 -13.67
C THR A 604 -57.10 -35.62 -12.24
N ALA A 605 -56.12 -36.50 -12.00
CA ALA A 605 -55.59 -36.77 -10.67
C ALA A 605 -54.83 -35.56 -10.09
N LEU A 606 -54.00 -34.89 -10.89
CA LEU A 606 -53.27 -33.70 -10.48
C LEU A 606 -54.21 -32.52 -10.18
N HIS A 607 -55.20 -32.26 -11.06
CA HIS A 607 -56.20 -31.23 -10.79
C HIS A 607 -57.02 -31.54 -9.52
N LYS A 608 -57.44 -32.81 -9.32
CA LYS A 608 -58.20 -33.18 -8.14
C LYS A 608 -57.38 -33.01 -6.85
N ALA A 609 -56.11 -33.45 -6.85
CA ALA A 609 -55.18 -33.26 -5.72
C ALA A 609 -54.91 -31.78 -5.44
N ARG A 610 -54.86 -30.92 -6.48
CA ARG A 610 -54.78 -29.46 -6.33
C ARG A 610 -56.04 -28.88 -5.67
N SER A 611 -57.23 -29.33 -6.08
CA SER A 611 -58.51 -28.81 -5.57
C SER A 611 -58.92 -29.32 -4.19
N SER A 612 -58.48 -30.52 -3.76
CA SER A 612 -58.90 -31.12 -2.48
C SER A 612 -57.80 -31.19 -1.42
N GLY A 613 -56.53 -30.92 -1.76
CA GLY A 613 -55.41 -31.01 -0.81
C GLY A 613 -55.10 -32.42 -0.30
N GLU A 614 -55.68 -33.46 -0.92
CA GLU A 614 -55.56 -34.86 -0.48
C GLU A 614 -54.81 -35.72 -1.51
N THR A 615 -54.34 -36.90 -1.07
CA THR A 615 -53.69 -37.88 -1.95
C THR A 615 -54.70 -38.58 -2.86
N VAL A 616 -54.65 -38.29 -4.15
CA VAL A 616 -55.53 -38.90 -5.15
C VAL A 616 -54.89 -40.16 -5.73
N ARG A 617 -55.66 -41.25 -5.81
CA ARG A 617 -55.25 -42.52 -6.43
C ARG A 617 -56.15 -42.85 -7.62
N SER A 618 -55.57 -43.42 -8.66
CA SER A 618 -56.28 -43.88 -9.86
C SER A 618 -55.65 -45.20 -10.30
N GLN A 619 -56.36 -46.30 -10.08
CA GLN A 619 -55.86 -47.65 -10.35
C GLN A 619 -56.14 -48.09 -11.79
N ALA A 620 -55.36 -49.06 -12.26
CA ALA A 620 -55.55 -49.73 -13.54
C ALA A 620 -55.64 -48.84 -14.80
N LEU A 621 -54.92 -47.71 -14.82
CA LEU A 621 -54.78 -46.89 -16.04
C LEU A 621 -54.02 -47.67 -17.11
N ARG A 622 -54.61 -47.81 -18.31
CA ARG A 622 -53.98 -48.51 -19.44
C ARG A 622 -53.02 -47.57 -20.18
N VAL A 623 -51.74 -47.68 -19.90
CA VAL A 623 -50.68 -46.82 -20.47
C VAL A 623 -49.90 -47.59 -21.54
N LYS A 624 -49.61 -46.93 -22.67
CA LYS A 624 -48.82 -47.49 -23.76
C LYS A 624 -47.32 -47.37 -23.45
N THR A 625 -46.73 -48.44 -22.91
CA THR A 625 -45.28 -48.52 -22.71
C THR A 625 -44.57 -48.84 -24.04
N ASN A 626 -43.26 -49.16 -24.04
CA ASN A 626 -42.52 -49.50 -25.26
C ASN A 626 -42.92 -50.90 -25.80
N GLY A 627 -44.14 -51.01 -26.32
CA GLY A 627 -44.77 -52.25 -26.75
C GLY A 627 -46.28 -52.26 -26.43
N PRO A 628 -46.80 -53.25 -25.68
CA PRO A 628 -48.22 -53.35 -25.37
C PRO A 628 -48.70 -52.32 -24.33
N PHE A 629 -50.03 -52.13 -24.28
CA PHE A 629 -50.68 -51.38 -23.20
C PHE A 629 -50.59 -52.15 -21.88
N THR A 630 -50.02 -51.51 -20.87
CA THR A 630 -49.81 -52.06 -19.52
C THR A 630 -50.72 -51.38 -18.51
N SER A 631 -51.12 -52.10 -17.47
CA SER A 631 -51.89 -51.54 -16.36
C SER A 631 -50.97 -50.79 -15.39
N VAL A 632 -51.33 -49.55 -15.02
CA VAL A 632 -50.54 -48.70 -14.14
C VAL A 632 -51.44 -48.05 -13.09
N ASP A 633 -51.05 -48.18 -11.83
CA ASP A 633 -51.64 -47.45 -10.71
C ASP A 633 -50.90 -46.11 -10.54
N LEU A 634 -51.66 -45.03 -10.66
CA LEU A 634 -51.22 -43.65 -10.46
C LEU A 634 -51.59 -43.21 -9.04
N THR A 635 -50.65 -42.56 -8.35
CA THR A 635 -50.90 -41.84 -7.10
C THR A 635 -50.31 -40.44 -7.21
N VAL A 636 -51.06 -39.42 -6.80
CA VAL A 636 -50.60 -38.03 -6.70
C VAL A 636 -50.77 -37.58 -5.26
N CYS A 637 -49.65 -37.34 -4.57
CA CYS A 637 -49.63 -36.86 -3.19
C CYS A 637 -49.24 -35.37 -3.17
N PRO A 638 -50.01 -34.46 -2.54
CA PRO A 638 -49.47 -33.16 -2.13
C PRO A 638 -48.34 -33.36 -1.11
N VAL A 639 -47.34 -32.47 -1.14
CA VAL A 639 -46.16 -32.51 -0.26
C VAL A 639 -46.10 -31.21 0.53
N ALA A 640 -46.26 -31.29 1.85
CA ALA A 640 -46.07 -30.14 2.75
C ALA A 640 -44.58 -29.76 2.82
N ALA A 641 -44.27 -28.49 2.58
CA ALA A 641 -42.91 -28.00 2.31
C ALA A 641 -42.29 -27.19 3.47
N ASP A 642 -42.68 -27.48 4.71
CA ASP A 642 -42.31 -26.71 5.93
C ASP A 642 -40.80 -26.57 6.19
N HIS A 643 -39.94 -27.34 5.50
CA HIS A 643 -38.50 -27.43 5.75
C HIS A 643 -37.61 -27.29 4.49
N ALA A 644 -37.94 -26.41 3.52
CA ALA A 644 -36.95 -25.81 2.61
C ALA A 644 -37.48 -24.67 1.70
N GLY A 645 -37.95 -23.54 2.25
CA GLY A 645 -38.03 -22.25 1.53
C GLY A 645 -38.90 -22.10 0.25
N PHE A 646 -39.50 -23.17 -0.27
CA PHE A 646 -40.31 -23.13 -1.50
C PHE A 646 -41.77 -22.75 -1.19
N SER A 647 -42.21 -21.60 -1.71
CA SER A 647 -43.58 -21.08 -1.49
C SER A 647 -44.67 -21.77 -2.37
N ALA A 648 -44.27 -22.52 -3.41
CA ALA A 648 -45.21 -23.16 -4.34
C ALA A 648 -45.67 -24.55 -3.85
N SER A 649 -46.97 -24.86 -4.03
CA SER A 649 -47.53 -26.18 -3.70
C SER A 649 -46.91 -27.29 -4.56
N LEU A 650 -46.29 -28.27 -3.92
CA LEU A 650 -45.59 -29.39 -4.56
C LEU A 650 -46.43 -30.66 -4.57
N TYR A 651 -46.35 -31.42 -5.67
CA TYR A 651 -47.07 -32.70 -5.83
C TYR A 651 -46.10 -33.80 -6.29
N LEU A 652 -46.08 -34.91 -5.53
CA LEU A 652 -45.34 -36.12 -5.88
C LEU A 652 -46.24 -37.10 -6.63
N VAL A 653 -45.95 -37.29 -7.91
CA VAL A 653 -46.59 -38.28 -8.79
C VAL A 653 -45.81 -39.59 -8.70
N VAL A 654 -46.48 -40.67 -8.30
CA VAL A 654 -45.89 -42.03 -8.22
C VAL A 654 -46.62 -42.96 -9.18
N LEU A 655 -45.85 -43.70 -9.98
CA LEU A 655 -46.36 -44.62 -10.99
C LEU A 655 -45.89 -46.04 -10.67
N ARG A 656 -46.84 -46.98 -10.53
CA ARG A 656 -46.56 -48.40 -10.23
C ARG A 656 -47.29 -49.30 -11.22
N PRO A 657 -46.64 -50.29 -11.87
CA PRO A 657 -47.35 -51.24 -12.71
C PRO A 657 -48.30 -52.10 -11.84
N THR A 658 -49.57 -52.21 -12.23
CA THR A 658 -50.54 -53.07 -11.54
C THR A 658 -50.21 -54.53 -11.82
N SER A 659 -50.01 -55.34 -10.78
CA SER A 659 -49.89 -56.80 -10.95
C SER A 659 -51.25 -57.41 -11.29
N GLN A 660 -51.27 -58.53 -12.00
CA GLN A 660 -52.44 -59.00 -12.75
C GLN A 660 -53.46 -59.80 -11.91
N ALA A 661 -53.70 -59.39 -10.66
CA ALA A 661 -54.48 -60.13 -9.67
C ALA A 661 -55.96 -59.68 -9.50
N ASP A 662 -56.25 -58.39 -9.61
CA ASP A 662 -57.48 -57.78 -9.04
C ASP A 662 -58.47 -57.19 -10.07
N LEU A 663 -58.74 -57.88 -11.20
CA LEU A 663 -59.72 -57.42 -12.21
C LEU A 663 -60.65 -58.54 -12.71
N GLY A 664 -61.95 -58.45 -12.38
CA GLY A 664 -63.00 -59.33 -12.90
C GLY A 664 -64.44 -58.86 -12.59
N ALA A 665 -65.39 -59.24 -13.47
CA ALA A 665 -66.84 -58.88 -13.50
C ALA A 665 -67.15 -57.40 -13.89
N VAL A 666 -68.23 -57.01 -14.61
CA VAL A 666 -69.48 -57.66 -15.12
C VAL A 666 -69.74 -57.27 -16.63
N GLN A 667 -70.87 -57.66 -17.27
CA GLN A 667 -71.14 -57.67 -18.73
C GLN A 667 -72.26 -56.70 -19.29
N LYS A 668 -72.72 -56.90 -20.55
CA LYS A 668 -73.52 -56.01 -21.45
C LYS A 668 -75.03 -56.35 -21.65
N SER A 669 -75.79 -55.49 -22.36
CA SER A 669 -77.14 -55.69 -22.97
C SER A 669 -77.33 -54.91 -24.32
N HIS A 670 -78.50 -55.00 -25.01
CA HIS A 670 -78.82 -54.41 -26.35
C HIS A 670 -80.35 -54.13 -26.57
N LEU A 671 -80.76 -53.38 -27.63
CA LEU A 671 -82.15 -52.94 -27.98
C LEU A 671 -82.42 -52.72 -29.51
N PRO A 672 -83.68 -52.89 -30.01
CA PRO A 672 -84.25 -52.38 -31.31
C PRO A 672 -85.76 -51.92 -31.24
N ASP A 673 -86.55 -51.57 -32.30
CA ASP A 673 -86.42 -50.73 -33.55
C ASP A 673 -87.77 -50.73 -34.41
N VAL A 674 -87.90 -49.90 -35.48
CA VAL A 674 -88.80 -50.01 -36.72
C VAL A 674 -90.22 -49.32 -36.87
N GLU A 675 -90.39 -48.55 -38.00
CA GLU A 675 -91.50 -48.19 -38.99
C GLU A 675 -93.02 -48.53 -38.75
N ASP A 676 -94.09 -48.02 -39.45
CA ASP A 676 -94.53 -46.89 -40.37
C ASP A 676 -96.09 -47.07 -40.63
N GLY A 677 -97.00 -46.28 -41.27
CA GLY A 677 -97.09 -44.97 -41.99
C GLY A 677 -98.48 -44.67 -42.65
N ALA A 678 -98.61 -43.56 -43.42
CA ALA A 678 -99.72 -43.07 -44.32
C ALA A 678 -101.18 -42.91 -43.78
N GLU A 679 -101.98 -41.83 -43.92
CA GLU A 679 -102.04 -40.54 -44.69
C GLU A 679 -102.73 -40.50 -46.07
N LYS A 680 -103.75 -39.63 -46.23
CA LYS A 680 -103.71 -38.45 -47.16
C LYS A 680 -104.89 -37.49 -47.14
N LEU A 681 -106.16 -37.91 -47.05
CA LEU A 681 -107.30 -36.98 -47.25
C LEU A 681 -107.66 -36.12 -46.01
N ALA A 682 -107.08 -36.44 -44.85
CA ALA A 682 -107.11 -35.54 -43.70
C ALA A 682 -106.04 -34.42 -43.79
N ARG A 683 -105.06 -34.52 -44.71
CA ARG A 683 -103.91 -33.61 -44.76
C ARG A 683 -104.32 -32.16 -44.94
N GLU A 684 -105.09 -31.78 -45.96
CA GLU A 684 -105.31 -30.34 -46.28
C GLU A 684 -105.99 -29.53 -45.14
N LYS A 685 -106.80 -30.17 -44.30
CA LYS A 685 -107.35 -29.52 -43.08
C LYS A 685 -106.41 -29.59 -41.88
N ASN A 686 -105.62 -30.65 -41.77
CA ASN A 686 -104.52 -30.68 -40.82
C ASN A 686 -103.42 -29.68 -41.21
N GLU A 687 -103.12 -29.44 -42.48
CA GLU A 687 -102.08 -28.54 -42.98
C GLU A 687 -102.36 -27.09 -42.59
N ILE A 688 -103.63 -26.64 -42.60
CA ILE A 688 -103.98 -25.29 -42.13
C ILE A 688 -103.96 -25.19 -40.59
N ALA A 689 -104.16 -26.31 -39.88
CA ALA A 689 -104.02 -26.37 -38.42
C ALA A 689 -102.55 -26.43 -38.00
N THR A 690 -101.74 -27.31 -38.62
CA THR A 690 -100.30 -27.40 -38.41
C THR A 690 -99.64 -26.12 -38.86
N LEU A 691 -99.87 -25.55 -40.05
CA LEU A 691 -99.27 -24.26 -40.45
C LEU A 691 -99.55 -23.11 -39.46
N ARG A 692 -100.62 -23.16 -38.66
CA ARG A 692 -100.86 -22.20 -37.57
C ARG A 692 -100.16 -22.58 -36.27
N GLN A 693 -100.07 -23.87 -35.97
CA GLN A 693 -99.34 -24.41 -34.83
C GLN A 693 -97.81 -24.33 -35.03
N ASP A 694 -97.34 -24.47 -36.27
CA ASP A 694 -95.99 -24.29 -36.77
C ASP A 694 -95.63 -22.80 -36.83
N LEU A 695 -96.59 -21.90 -37.11
CA LEU A 695 -96.35 -20.46 -37.04
C LEU A 695 -96.24 -20.00 -35.58
N LEU A 696 -97.14 -20.46 -34.69
CA LEU A 696 -97.00 -20.25 -33.24
C LEU A 696 -95.69 -20.87 -32.70
N ALA A 697 -95.35 -22.09 -33.11
CA ALA A 697 -94.09 -22.72 -32.72
C ALA A 697 -92.86 -22.04 -33.33
N ASN A 698 -92.97 -21.40 -34.50
CA ASN A 698 -91.90 -20.55 -35.05
C ASN A 698 -91.83 -19.19 -34.32
N GLU A 699 -92.93 -18.64 -33.83
CA GLU A 699 -92.92 -17.42 -32.99
C GLU A 699 -92.31 -17.73 -31.61
N GLU A 700 -92.70 -18.83 -30.97
CA GLU A 700 -92.08 -19.33 -29.74
C GLU A 700 -90.61 -19.72 -29.96
N TYR A 701 -90.25 -20.36 -31.08
CA TYR A 701 -88.87 -20.69 -31.42
C TYR A 701 -88.02 -19.46 -31.76
N LEU A 702 -88.57 -18.47 -32.48
CA LEU A 702 -87.87 -17.20 -32.74
C LEU A 702 -87.66 -16.42 -31.45
N GLN A 703 -88.65 -16.39 -30.55
CA GLN A 703 -88.49 -15.73 -29.26
C GLN A 703 -87.49 -16.49 -28.37
N SER A 704 -87.54 -17.82 -28.32
CA SER A 704 -86.50 -18.66 -27.69
C SER A 704 -85.11 -18.40 -28.29
N THR A 705 -85.01 -18.23 -29.61
CA THR A 705 -83.74 -17.94 -30.30
C THR A 705 -83.25 -16.51 -30.00
N ILE A 706 -84.16 -15.55 -29.79
CA ILE A 706 -83.82 -14.20 -29.35
C ILE A 706 -83.35 -14.21 -27.90
N GLU A 707 -84.03 -14.93 -27.01
CA GLU A 707 -83.63 -15.10 -25.61
C GLU A 707 -82.29 -15.86 -25.49
N GLU A 708 -82.02 -16.87 -26.34
CA GLU A 708 -80.71 -17.53 -26.49
C GLU A 708 -79.64 -16.60 -27.08
N LEU A 709 -79.98 -15.70 -28.01
CA LEU A 709 -79.03 -14.72 -28.56
C LEU A 709 -78.73 -13.57 -27.59
N GLU A 710 -79.72 -13.11 -26.82
CA GLU A 710 -79.52 -12.10 -25.78
C GLU A 710 -78.68 -12.66 -24.64
N THR A 711 -78.99 -13.86 -24.13
CA THR A 711 -78.14 -14.53 -23.13
C THR A 711 -76.75 -14.86 -23.68
N SER A 712 -76.59 -15.32 -24.92
CA SER A 712 -75.27 -15.52 -25.54
C SER A 712 -74.48 -14.20 -25.71
N ASN A 713 -75.17 -13.07 -25.92
CA ASN A 713 -74.54 -11.76 -26.03
C ASN A 713 -74.19 -11.17 -24.64
N GLU A 714 -74.98 -11.45 -23.60
CA GLU A 714 -74.60 -11.20 -22.20
C GLU A 714 -73.42 -12.08 -21.77
N GLU A 715 -73.39 -13.37 -22.13
CA GLU A 715 -72.23 -14.25 -21.92
C GLU A 715 -70.98 -13.76 -22.68
N LEU A 716 -71.12 -13.26 -23.92
CA LEU A 716 -70.02 -12.67 -24.68
C LEU A 716 -69.53 -11.34 -24.06
N ASN A 717 -70.42 -10.50 -23.53
CA ASN A 717 -70.00 -9.29 -22.81
C ASN A 717 -69.33 -9.63 -21.48
N SER A 718 -69.89 -10.56 -20.70
CA SER A 718 -69.28 -11.10 -19.48
C SER A 718 -67.91 -11.72 -19.78
N SER A 719 -67.77 -12.46 -20.88
CA SER A 719 -66.49 -13.03 -21.33
C SER A 719 -65.49 -11.97 -21.82
N ASN A 720 -65.96 -10.86 -22.39
CA ASN A 720 -65.11 -9.70 -22.71
C ASN A 720 -64.66 -8.94 -21.45
N GLU A 721 -65.53 -8.77 -20.45
CA GLU A 721 -65.17 -8.16 -19.16
C GLU A 721 -64.20 -9.07 -18.38
N GLU A 722 -64.42 -10.39 -18.38
CA GLU A 722 -63.45 -11.37 -17.87
C GLU A 722 -62.13 -11.33 -18.65
N MET A 723 -62.15 -11.25 -19.99
CA MET A 723 -60.94 -11.10 -20.80
C MET A 723 -60.19 -9.80 -20.48
N GLN A 724 -60.89 -8.69 -20.25
CA GLN A 724 -60.27 -7.42 -19.84
C GLN A 724 -59.67 -7.52 -18.44
N SER A 725 -60.40 -8.06 -17.47
CA SER A 725 -59.93 -8.31 -16.10
C SER A 725 -58.70 -9.24 -16.08
N ILE A 726 -58.71 -10.32 -16.87
CA ILE A 726 -57.57 -11.23 -17.05
C ILE A 726 -56.39 -10.52 -17.72
N ASN A 727 -56.63 -9.57 -18.63
CA ASN A 727 -55.56 -8.81 -19.28
C ASN A 727 -54.95 -7.74 -18.35
N GLU A 728 -55.76 -7.14 -17.47
CA GLU A 728 -55.30 -6.28 -16.37
C GLU A 728 -54.52 -7.08 -15.30
N GLU A 729 -55.00 -8.28 -14.93
CA GLU A 729 -54.29 -9.21 -14.03
C GLU A 729 -52.97 -9.70 -14.65
N LEU A 730 -52.95 -9.99 -15.96
CA LEU A 730 -51.73 -10.31 -16.70
C LEU A 730 -50.78 -9.12 -16.82
N GLN A 731 -51.28 -7.88 -16.95
CA GLN A 731 -50.42 -6.70 -16.92
C GLN A 731 -49.82 -6.51 -15.52
N SER A 732 -50.63 -6.57 -14.45
CA SER A 732 -50.16 -6.50 -13.07
C SER A 732 -49.15 -7.62 -12.75
N SER A 733 -49.38 -8.84 -13.24
CA SER A 733 -48.45 -9.96 -13.06
C SER A 733 -47.16 -9.79 -13.86
N ASN A 734 -47.18 -9.13 -15.03
CA ASN A 734 -45.95 -8.73 -15.73
C ASN A 734 -45.20 -7.62 -14.98
N GLU A 735 -45.89 -6.65 -14.37
CA GLU A 735 -45.28 -5.60 -13.54
C GLU A 735 -44.67 -6.18 -12.24
N GLU A 736 -45.31 -7.17 -11.61
CA GLU A 736 -44.75 -7.96 -10.51
C GLU A 736 -43.54 -8.83 -10.94
N LEU A 737 -43.57 -9.42 -12.15
CA LEU A 737 -42.44 -10.17 -12.69
C LEU A 737 -41.26 -9.29 -13.09
N GLU A 738 -41.51 -8.07 -13.58
CA GLU A 738 -40.47 -7.09 -13.92
C GLU A 738 -39.80 -6.57 -12.64
N THR A 739 -40.57 -6.17 -11.62
CA THR A 739 -40.03 -5.77 -10.32
C THR A 739 -39.29 -6.90 -9.61
N SER A 740 -39.81 -8.13 -9.61
CA SER A 740 -39.09 -9.29 -9.06
C SER A 740 -37.80 -9.62 -9.81
N LYS A 741 -37.76 -9.37 -11.14
CA LYS A 741 -36.55 -9.46 -11.97
C LYS A 741 -35.53 -8.37 -11.61
N GLU A 742 -35.96 -7.14 -11.33
CA GLU A 742 -35.09 -6.07 -10.85
C GLU A 742 -34.52 -6.38 -9.45
N GLU A 743 -35.33 -6.90 -8.53
CA GLU A 743 -34.85 -7.38 -7.22
C GLU A 743 -33.80 -8.49 -7.36
N LEU A 744 -34.06 -9.50 -8.20
CA LEU A 744 -33.10 -10.59 -8.46
C LEU A 744 -31.81 -10.09 -9.12
N GLN A 745 -31.88 -9.08 -9.99
CA GLN A 745 -30.69 -8.46 -10.58
C GLN A 745 -29.89 -7.70 -9.50
N SER A 746 -30.56 -6.91 -8.66
CA SER A 746 -29.95 -6.19 -7.54
C SER A 746 -29.22 -7.14 -6.57
N VAL A 747 -29.87 -8.22 -6.13
CA VAL A 747 -29.27 -9.24 -5.27
C VAL A 747 -28.05 -9.93 -5.93
N ASN A 748 -28.06 -10.10 -7.25
CA ASN A 748 -26.93 -10.67 -7.98
C ASN A 748 -25.76 -9.66 -8.12
N GLU A 749 -26.04 -8.36 -8.24
CA GLU A 749 -25.05 -7.29 -8.21
C GLU A 749 -24.43 -7.12 -6.81
N GLU A 750 -25.22 -7.21 -5.74
CA GLU A 750 -24.72 -7.29 -4.35
C GLU A 750 -23.83 -8.53 -4.15
N LEU A 751 -24.29 -9.72 -4.56
CA LEU A 751 -23.56 -10.98 -4.38
C LEU A 751 -22.27 -11.03 -5.22
N SER A 752 -22.26 -10.42 -6.39
CA SER A 752 -21.05 -10.18 -7.20
C SER A 752 -20.06 -9.27 -6.45
N THR A 753 -20.56 -8.18 -5.85
CA THR A 753 -19.77 -7.22 -5.07
C THR A 753 -19.15 -7.86 -3.82
N VAL A 754 -19.92 -8.65 -3.07
CA VAL A 754 -19.44 -9.41 -1.89
C VAL A 754 -18.40 -10.46 -2.29
N ASN A 755 -18.56 -11.13 -3.43
CA ASN A 755 -17.54 -12.05 -3.94
C ASN A 755 -16.24 -11.34 -4.33
N ALA A 756 -16.33 -10.16 -4.95
CA ALA A 756 -15.16 -9.34 -5.26
C ALA A 756 -14.45 -8.85 -3.98
N GLU A 757 -15.20 -8.42 -2.96
CA GLU A 757 -14.64 -8.03 -1.65
C GLU A 757 -13.95 -9.22 -0.96
N LEU A 758 -14.55 -10.42 -1.01
CA LEU A 758 -13.96 -11.63 -0.45
C LEU A 758 -12.67 -12.05 -1.18
N GLN A 759 -12.64 -11.93 -2.51
CA GLN A 759 -11.42 -12.18 -3.30
C GLN A 759 -10.31 -11.17 -2.96
N ASN A 760 -10.65 -9.89 -2.81
CA ASN A 760 -9.71 -8.86 -2.38
C ASN A 760 -9.15 -9.18 -0.98
N LYS A 761 -10.00 -9.51 0.01
CA LYS A 761 -9.57 -9.91 1.36
C LYS A 761 -8.66 -11.14 1.36
N LEU A 762 -8.87 -12.11 0.47
CA LEU A 762 -7.99 -13.27 0.29
C LEU A 762 -6.62 -12.88 -0.31
N ILE A 763 -6.61 -11.94 -1.25
CA ILE A 763 -5.36 -11.36 -1.80
C ILE A 763 -4.61 -10.58 -0.72
N ASP A 764 -5.30 -9.72 0.04
CA ASP A 764 -4.73 -8.92 1.13
C ASP A 764 -4.12 -9.80 2.23
N LEU A 765 -4.82 -10.86 2.66
CA LEU A 765 -4.29 -11.83 3.63
C LEU A 765 -3.07 -12.59 3.09
N SER A 766 -3.11 -12.99 1.81
CA SER A 766 -1.96 -13.62 1.15
C SER A 766 -0.76 -12.67 1.09
N GLN A 767 -1.00 -11.40 0.73
CA GLN A 767 0.02 -10.36 0.65
C GLN A 767 0.59 -10.04 2.04
N ALA A 768 -0.23 -9.86 3.07
CA ALA A 768 0.22 -9.60 4.43
C ALA A 768 1.08 -10.76 5.00
N ASN A 769 0.72 -12.01 4.71
CA ASN A 769 1.51 -13.18 5.10
C ASN A 769 2.85 -13.25 4.33
N ASN A 770 2.85 -12.94 3.04
CA ASN A 770 4.07 -12.83 2.23
C ASN A 770 4.98 -11.69 2.71
N ASP A 771 4.43 -10.51 2.99
CA ASP A 771 5.15 -9.35 3.55
C ASP A 771 5.76 -9.70 4.92
N MET A 772 5.00 -10.33 5.82
CA MET A 772 5.50 -10.83 7.11
C MET A 772 6.65 -11.84 6.94
N SER A 773 6.51 -12.80 6.02
CA SER A 773 7.55 -13.79 5.71
C SER A 773 8.82 -13.15 5.12
N ASN A 774 8.66 -12.15 4.26
CA ASN A 774 9.73 -11.37 3.65
C ASN A 774 10.44 -10.45 4.65
N LEU A 775 9.71 -9.81 5.56
CA LEU A 775 10.26 -9.00 6.66
C LEU A 775 11.10 -9.87 7.60
N LEU A 776 10.54 -10.96 8.11
CA LEU A 776 11.24 -11.89 9.00
C LEU A 776 12.50 -12.47 8.34
N SER A 777 12.42 -12.85 7.06
CA SER A 777 13.58 -13.30 6.27
C SER A 777 14.59 -12.18 5.97
N GLY A 778 14.11 -10.94 5.83
CA GLY A 778 14.89 -9.76 5.45
C GLY A 778 15.63 -9.08 6.61
N THR A 779 15.22 -9.26 7.87
CA THR A 779 16.03 -8.82 9.03
C THR A 779 17.38 -9.54 9.10
N GLY A 780 17.45 -10.78 8.61
CA GLY A 780 18.61 -11.65 8.76
C GLY A 780 18.82 -12.17 10.19
N ILE A 781 17.85 -11.95 11.08
CA ILE A 781 17.83 -12.50 12.45
C ILE A 781 17.40 -13.97 12.37
N ALA A 782 18.11 -14.84 13.09
CA ALA A 782 17.73 -16.24 13.23
C ALA A 782 16.63 -16.33 14.30
N THR A 783 15.41 -16.67 13.87
CA THR A 783 14.22 -16.73 14.73
C THR A 783 13.46 -18.04 14.48
N ILE A 784 12.98 -18.66 15.56
CA ILE A 784 12.14 -19.87 15.56
C ILE A 784 10.93 -19.59 16.45
N PHE A 785 9.74 -19.93 15.98
CA PHE A 785 8.49 -19.92 16.72
C PHE A 785 8.10 -21.37 17.03
N VAL A 786 7.81 -21.67 18.29
CA VAL A 786 7.27 -22.97 18.73
C VAL A 786 5.96 -22.78 19.49
N ASP A 787 5.09 -23.78 19.48
CA ASP A 787 3.83 -23.80 20.25
C ASP A 787 4.03 -24.27 21.71
N HIS A 788 2.94 -24.42 22.46
CA HIS A 788 2.94 -24.97 23.83
C HIS A 788 3.48 -26.40 23.93
N GLN A 789 3.31 -27.20 22.88
CA GLN A 789 3.80 -28.57 22.76
C GLN A 789 5.28 -28.62 22.34
N LEU A 790 5.92 -27.45 22.19
CA LEU A 790 7.28 -27.24 21.71
C LEU A 790 7.50 -27.67 20.24
N CYS A 791 6.42 -27.79 19.46
CA CYS A 791 6.47 -28.05 18.04
C CYS A 791 6.72 -26.78 17.23
N ILE A 792 7.52 -26.87 16.18
CA ILE A 792 7.96 -25.74 15.37
C ILE A 792 6.81 -25.23 14.50
N MET A 793 6.29 -24.04 14.79
CA MET A 793 5.26 -23.40 13.98
C MET A 793 5.85 -22.72 12.73
N ARG A 794 6.98 -22.03 12.89
CA ARG A 794 7.64 -21.25 11.82
C ARG A 794 9.10 -20.97 12.18
N PHE A 795 9.98 -20.85 11.20
CA PHE A 795 11.36 -20.39 11.42
C PHE A 795 11.86 -19.51 10.26
N THR A 796 12.86 -18.67 10.52
CA THR A 796 13.51 -17.87 9.47
C THR A 796 14.62 -18.65 8.77
N PRO A 797 14.91 -18.37 7.48
CA PRO A 797 16.02 -19.03 6.77
C PRO A 797 17.38 -18.87 7.48
N ALA A 798 17.57 -17.81 8.28
CA ALA A 798 18.79 -17.62 9.08
C ALA A 798 18.95 -18.66 10.20
N ALA A 799 17.85 -19.16 10.80
CA ALA A 799 17.89 -20.14 11.88
C ALA A 799 18.51 -21.48 11.45
N THR A 800 18.39 -21.86 10.16
CA THR A 800 19.00 -23.07 9.55
C THR A 800 20.53 -23.15 9.72
N ARG A 801 21.18 -22.02 10.00
CA ARG A 801 22.62 -21.92 10.25
C ARG A 801 23.03 -22.36 11.66
N ILE A 802 22.10 -22.30 12.62
CA ILE A 802 22.34 -22.55 14.05
C ILE A 802 21.66 -23.86 14.50
N ILE A 803 20.51 -24.21 13.91
CA ILE A 803 19.80 -25.47 14.12
C ILE A 803 19.48 -26.10 12.76
N ASN A 804 19.58 -27.42 12.60
CA ASN A 804 19.41 -28.11 11.31
C ASN A 804 17.93 -28.25 10.89
N LEU A 805 17.28 -27.12 10.62
CA LEU A 805 15.87 -27.04 10.21
C LEU A 805 15.71 -27.11 8.68
N ILE A 806 14.76 -27.92 8.21
CA ILE A 806 14.24 -27.93 6.83
C ILE A 806 12.71 -27.67 6.83
N PRO A 807 12.11 -27.21 5.71
CA PRO A 807 10.70 -26.78 5.70
C PRO A 807 9.66 -27.83 6.13
N ILE A 808 10.01 -29.12 6.05
CA ILE A 808 9.14 -30.24 6.47
C ILE A 808 9.23 -30.54 7.98
N ASP A 809 10.06 -29.80 8.74
CA ASP A 809 10.11 -29.88 10.21
C ASP A 809 9.05 -29.00 10.90
N ILE A 810 8.27 -28.23 10.15
CA ILE A 810 7.10 -27.53 10.69
C ILE A 810 6.11 -28.57 11.24
N GLY A 811 5.68 -28.40 12.49
CA GLY A 811 4.89 -29.38 13.24
C GLY A 811 5.70 -30.46 13.98
N ARG A 812 7.04 -30.45 13.93
CA ARG A 812 7.89 -31.34 14.74
C ARG A 812 8.34 -30.69 16.05
N PRO A 813 8.47 -31.44 17.16
CA PRO A 813 9.08 -30.96 18.39
C PRO A 813 10.51 -30.44 18.17
N VAL A 814 10.82 -29.24 18.67
CA VAL A 814 12.13 -28.60 18.50
C VAL A 814 13.27 -29.44 19.09
N GLY A 815 12.99 -30.20 20.16
CA GLY A 815 13.93 -31.12 20.79
C GLY A 815 14.32 -32.35 19.95
N HIS A 816 13.65 -32.62 18.82
CA HIS A 816 14.03 -33.68 17.89
C HIS A 816 14.98 -33.19 16.77
N ILE A 817 15.32 -31.90 16.73
CA ILE A 817 16.17 -31.31 15.70
C ILE A 817 17.59 -31.08 16.25
N VAL A 818 18.60 -31.59 15.52
CA VAL A 818 20.01 -31.46 15.91
C VAL A 818 20.47 -30.00 15.81
N SER A 819 20.91 -29.44 16.94
CA SER A 819 21.53 -28.12 17.01
C SER A 819 22.99 -28.14 16.51
N LYS A 820 23.53 -26.98 16.13
CA LYS A 820 24.98 -26.77 15.86
C LYS A 820 25.68 -26.03 17.01
N MET A 821 25.02 -25.90 18.16
CA MET A 821 25.57 -25.26 19.35
C MET A 821 26.52 -26.24 20.06
N VAL A 822 27.60 -25.72 20.65
CA VAL A 822 28.63 -26.52 21.32
C VAL A 822 28.51 -26.28 22.82
N GLY A 823 28.36 -27.37 23.60
CA GLY A 823 28.26 -27.30 25.06
C GLY A 823 26.92 -26.74 25.59
N TYR A 824 25.85 -26.77 24.79
CA TYR A 824 24.51 -26.34 25.22
C TYR A 824 23.42 -27.24 24.62
N ASP A 825 22.85 -28.10 25.46
CA ASP A 825 21.82 -29.09 25.09
C ASP A 825 20.44 -28.79 25.71
N ASN A 826 20.36 -27.90 26.71
CA ASN A 826 19.18 -27.68 27.56
C ASN A 826 18.04 -26.86 26.91
N LEU A 827 18.04 -26.71 25.58
CA LEU A 827 17.10 -25.84 24.84
C LEU A 827 15.63 -26.16 25.15
N VAL A 828 15.27 -27.44 25.28
CA VAL A 828 13.90 -27.90 25.55
C VAL A 828 13.45 -27.52 26.97
N GLU A 829 14.34 -27.63 27.95
CA GLU A 829 14.06 -27.29 29.35
C GLU A 829 13.93 -25.77 29.52
N ASP A 830 14.79 -25.02 28.84
CA ASP A 830 14.79 -23.56 28.93
C ASP A 830 13.58 -22.93 28.24
N VAL A 831 13.14 -23.45 27.09
CA VAL A 831 11.87 -23.00 26.48
C VAL A 831 10.69 -23.35 27.37
N ARG A 832 10.64 -24.56 27.97
CA ARG A 832 9.58 -24.93 28.92
C ARG A 832 9.59 -24.00 30.14
N SER A 833 10.75 -23.69 30.70
CA SER A 833 10.90 -22.77 31.84
C SER A 833 10.39 -21.37 31.50
N VAL A 834 10.63 -20.86 30.29
CA VAL A 834 10.07 -19.57 29.83
C VAL A 834 8.55 -19.63 29.64
N LEU A 835 7.98 -20.77 29.22
CA LEU A 835 6.52 -20.95 29.15
C LEU A 835 5.85 -21.05 30.53
N GLU A 836 6.51 -21.67 31.51
CA GLU A 836 6.01 -21.81 32.88
C GLU A 836 6.16 -20.53 33.72
N THR A 837 7.27 -19.80 33.56
CA THR A 837 7.57 -18.59 34.35
C THR A 837 7.19 -17.28 33.68
N LEU A 838 7.00 -17.28 32.35
CA LEU A 838 6.75 -16.11 31.49
C LEU A 838 7.86 -15.04 31.51
N LEU A 839 9.01 -15.35 32.12
CA LEU A 839 10.19 -14.48 32.16
C LEU A 839 11.10 -14.78 30.96
N PRO A 840 11.52 -13.77 30.17
CA PRO A 840 12.54 -13.94 29.13
C PRO A 840 13.84 -14.54 29.66
N LYS A 841 14.44 -15.47 28.92
CA LYS A 841 15.76 -16.05 29.21
C LYS A 841 16.76 -15.69 28.13
N ASP A 842 17.83 -15.00 28.53
CA ASP A 842 18.96 -14.62 27.69
C ASP A 842 20.20 -15.47 28.02
N LEU A 843 20.87 -15.99 27.00
CA LEU A 843 22.03 -16.88 27.11
C LEU A 843 23.04 -16.55 26.01
N GLU A 844 24.33 -16.72 26.29
CA GLU A 844 25.36 -16.72 25.25
C GLU A 844 25.68 -18.16 24.83
N VAL A 845 25.55 -18.46 23.54
CA VAL A 845 25.79 -19.78 22.96
C VAL A 845 26.86 -19.70 21.87
N GLN A 846 27.78 -20.67 21.86
CA GLN A 846 28.75 -20.82 20.78
C GLN A 846 28.31 -21.91 19.80
N THR A 847 28.69 -21.77 18.55
CA THR A 847 28.40 -22.71 17.46
C THR A 847 29.66 -23.40 16.95
N ALA A 848 29.49 -24.55 16.28
CA ALA A 848 30.60 -25.40 15.84
C ALA A 848 31.58 -24.74 14.82
N ASP A 849 31.20 -23.63 14.18
CA ASP A 849 32.08 -22.81 13.34
C ASP A 849 32.72 -21.62 14.12
N GLY A 850 32.72 -21.71 15.45
CA GLY A 850 33.38 -20.78 16.38
C GLY A 850 32.63 -19.48 16.65
N LYS A 851 31.49 -19.23 15.99
CA LYS A 851 30.70 -18.00 16.18
C LYS A 851 29.92 -18.01 17.49
N TRP A 852 29.77 -16.81 18.05
CA TRP A 852 29.03 -16.54 19.28
C TRP A 852 27.72 -15.84 18.98
N TYR A 853 26.64 -16.30 19.60
CA TYR A 853 25.32 -15.68 19.52
C TYR A 853 24.76 -15.43 20.92
N THR A 854 24.07 -14.30 21.13
CA THR A 854 23.10 -14.19 22.21
C THR A 854 21.83 -14.89 21.75
N MET A 855 21.46 -16.00 22.41
CA MET A 855 20.16 -16.62 22.29
C MET A 855 19.20 -15.99 23.31
N ARG A 856 18.04 -15.53 22.86
CA ARG A 856 16.97 -14.96 23.68
C ARG A 856 15.68 -15.74 23.44
N ILE A 857 15.12 -16.30 24.51
CA ILE A 857 13.86 -17.05 24.52
C ILE A 857 12.80 -16.18 25.21
N GLN A 858 11.64 -15.99 24.58
CA GLN A 858 10.53 -15.17 25.09
C GLN A 858 9.18 -15.86 24.85
N PRO A 859 8.15 -15.67 25.69
CA PRO A 859 6.82 -16.17 25.42
C PRO A 859 6.20 -15.43 24.21
N TYR A 860 5.72 -16.21 23.24
CA TYR A 860 4.99 -15.71 22.07
C TYR A 860 3.53 -15.46 22.45
N ARG A 861 3.00 -14.26 22.19
CA ARG A 861 1.62 -13.87 22.50
C ARG A 861 0.88 -13.37 21.27
N THR A 862 -0.41 -13.68 21.20
CA THR A 862 -1.34 -13.17 20.19
C THR A 862 -1.74 -11.72 20.47
N LEU A 863 -2.50 -11.12 19.54
CA LEU A 863 -3.16 -9.82 19.75
C LEU A 863 -4.16 -9.85 20.91
N GLU A 864 -4.70 -11.03 21.24
CA GLU A 864 -5.59 -11.28 22.37
C GLU A 864 -4.81 -11.48 23.70
N ASN A 865 -3.48 -11.29 23.67
CA ASN A 865 -2.54 -11.49 24.78
C ASN A 865 -2.52 -12.93 25.34
N VAL A 866 -3.14 -13.89 24.64
CA VAL A 866 -3.00 -15.33 24.87
C VAL A 866 -1.58 -15.72 24.48
N ILE A 867 -0.89 -16.43 25.36
CA ILE A 867 0.39 -17.08 25.01
C ILE A 867 0.04 -18.27 24.12
N GLU A 868 0.64 -18.38 22.94
CA GLU A 868 0.50 -19.56 22.04
C GLU A 868 1.71 -20.49 22.11
N GLY A 869 2.82 -20.02 22.68
CA GLY A 869 4.09 -20.73 22.71
C GLY A 869 5.27 -19.80 22.97
N ALA A 870 6.39 -20.01 22.29
CA ALA A 870 7.63 -19.25 22.52
C ALA A 870 8.34 -18.84 21.21
N VAL A 871 9.05 -17.71 21.29
CA VAL A 871 9.97 -17.24 20.25
C VAL A 871 11.41 -17.43 20.75
N ILE A 872 12.22 -18.11 19.95
CA ILE A 872 13.67 -18.26 20.16
C ILE A 872 14.35 -17.37 19.12
N THR A 873 15.20 -16.45 19.55
CA THR A 873 15.94 -15.53 18.68
C THR A 873 17.44 -15.65 18.91
N PHE A 874 18.26 -15.50 17.87
CA PHE A 874 19.72 -15.52 17.96
C PHE A 874 20.30 -14.28 17.28
N VAL A 875 21.15 -13.56 18.01
CA VAL A 875 21.86 -12.34 17.56
C VAL A 875 23.36 -12.60 17.58
N ASP A 876 24.04 -12.41 16.45
CA ASP A 876 25.49 -12.63 16.31
C ASP A 876 26.26 -11.57 17.12
N ILE A 877 27.10 -12.02 18.06
CA ILE A 877 27.95 -11.20 18.92
C ILE A 877 29.45 -11.47 18.70
N THR A 878 29.81 -12.20 17.64
CA THR A 878 31.18 -12.69 17.42
C THR A 878 32.22 -11.57 17.35
N GLU A 879 31.92 -10.45 16.67
CA GLU A 879 32.82 -9.29 16.63
C GLU A 879 32.90 -8.55 17.96
N MET A 880 31.81 -8.53 18.75
CA MET A 880 31.79 -7.90 20.07
C MET A 880 32.67 -8.68 21.06
N LYS A 881 32.58 -10.02 21.07
CA LYS A 881 33.47 -10.89 21.86
C LYS A 881 34.94 -10.66 21.51
N LYS A 882 35.30 -10.76 20.22
CA LYS A 882 36.68 -10.55 19.75
C LYS A 882 37.21 -9.14 20.08
N SER A 883 36.37 -8.11 19.93
CA SER A 883 36.76 -6.73 20.27
C SER A 883 36.96 -6.53 21.77
N HIS A 884 36.17 -7.20 22.61
CA HIS A 884 36.31 -7.15 24.06
C HIS A 884 37.57 -7.88 24.55
N GLU A 885 37.93 -8.99 23.91
CA GLU A 885 39.16 -9.75 24.17
C GLU A 885 40.41 -8.92 23.84
N LEU A 886 40.48 -8.36 22.63
CA LEU A 886 41.56 -7.46 22.20
C LEU A 886 41.67 -6.19 23.08
N LEU A 887 40.54 -5.63 23.54
CA LEU A 887 40.54 -4.52 24.49
C LEU A 887 41.07 -4.91 25.87
N ARG A 888 40.80 -6.14 26.33
CA ARG A 888 41.31 -6.67 27.60
C ARG A 888 42.83 -6.88 27.56
N GLU A 889 43.35 -7.41 26.46
CA GLU A 889 44.79 -7.54 26.19
C GLU A 889 45.48 -6.17 26.18
N ALA A 890 44.97 -5.22 25.40
CA ALA A 890 45.52 -3.86 25.29
C ALA A 890 45.48 -3.10 26.64
N HIS A 891 44.39 -3.21 27.41
CA HIS A 891 44.33 -2.63 28.76
C HIS A 891 45.30 -3.30 29.75
N GLY A 892 45.61 -4.59 29.56
CA GLY A 892 46.66 -5.29 30.33
C GLY A 892 48.04 -4.66 30.09
N GLN A 893 48.42 -4.52 28.81
CA GLN A 893 49.70 -3.92 28.41
C GLN A 893 49.85 -2.46 28.88
N ILE A 894 48.79 -1.65 28.73
CA ILE A 894 48.80 -0.23 29.15
C ILE A 894 48.99 -0.09 30.67
N ARG A 895 48.38 -0.96 31.50
CA ARG A 895 48.58 -0.92 32.96
C ARG A 895 50.02 -1.21 33.38
N LEU A 896 50.70 -2.13 32.69
CA LEU A 896 52.12 -2.42 32.95
C LEU A 896 53.01 -1.23 32.56
N ALA A 897 52.77 -0.63 31.40
CA ALA A 897 53.52 0.53 30.93
C ALA A 897 53.41 1.76 31.86
N VAL A 898 52.22 2.04 32.41
CA VAL A 898 52.02 3.14 33.38
C VAL A 898 52.78 2.89 34.67
N VAL A 899 52.72 1.67 35.23
CA VAL A 899 53.44 1.33 36.48
C VAL A 899 54.96 1.42 36.31
N ALA A 900 55.50 1.04 35.16
CA ALA A 900 56.93 1.19 34.87
C ALA A 900 57.35 2.67 34.71
N ARG A 901 56.50 3.50 34.09
CA ARG A 901 56.77 4.92 33.81
C ARG A 901 56.77 5.80 35.07
N ASP A 902 55.81 5.57 35.97
CA ASP A 902 55.62 6.40 37.17
C ASP A 902 56.45 5.91 38.38
N SER A 903 57.24 4.84 38.21
CA SER A 903 58.16 4.34 39.24
C SER A 903 59.30 5.33 39.52
N LEU A 904 59.63 5.51 40.80
CA LEU A 904 60.81 6.29 41.24
C LEU A 904 62.14 5.55 40.99
N ASP A 905 62.09 4.23 40.80
CA ASP A 905 63.27 3.40 40.52
C ASP A 905 63.61 3.43 39.03
N ALA A 906 64.89 3.30 38.69
CA ALA A 906 65.31 3.08 37.31
C ALA A 906 64.87 1.69 36.85
N ILE A 907 64.04 1.62 35.82
CA ILE A 907 63.54 0.37 35.25
C ILE A 907 63.95 0.30 33.78
N ALA A 908 64.60 -0.80 33.42
CA ALA A 908 64.98 -1.11 32.05
C ALA A 908 64.62 -2.56 31.70
N VAL A 909 64.07 -2.79 30.51
CA VAL A 909 63.83 -4.13 29.97
C VAL A 909 64.92 -4.46 28.95
N LEU A 910 65.49 -5.66 29.03
CA LEU A 910 66.59 -6.13 28.17
C LEU A 910 66.17 -7.38 27.40
N ASP A 911 66.69 -7.56 26.17
CA ASP A 911 66.60 -8.84 25.44
C ASP A 911 67.57 -9.90 26.02
N THR A 912 67.55 -11.11 25.48
CA THR A 912 68.43 -12.23 25.91
C THR A 912 69.92 -12.05 25.56
N LYS A 913 70.31 -10.94 24.92
CA LYS A 913 71.68 -10.51 24.61
C LYS A 913 72.08 -9.23 25.35
N GLY A 914 71.17 -8.64 26.14
CA GLY A 914 71.38 -7.37 26.83
C GLY A 914 71.08 -6.12 25.99
N ASP A 915 70.46 -6.24 24.81
CA ASP A 915 70.02 -5.08 24.04
C ASP A 915 68.82 -4.42 24.75
N ILE A 916 68.81 -3.08 24.90
CA ILE A 916 67.81 -2.38 25.71
C ILE A 916 66.49 -2.22 24.93
N LEU A 917 65.40 -2.76 25.48
CA LEU A 917 64.06 -2.78 24.88
C LEU A 917 63.08 -1.76 25.49
N SER A 918 63.37 -1.24 26.68
CA SER A 918 62.57 -0.20 27.35
C SER A 918 63.40 0.52 28.40
N TRP A 919 63.17 1.83 28.57
CA TRP A 919 63.95 2.69 29.45
C TRP A 919 63.05 3.73 30.12
N ASN A 920 62.84 3.65 31.44
CA ASN A 920 61.89 4.55 32.10
C ASN A 920 62.49 5.95 32.42
N PRO A 921 61.65 6.99 32.68
CA PRO A 921 62.13 8.34 33.00
C PRO A 921 62.94 8.46 34.30
N SER A 922 63.06 7.38 35.09
CA SER A 922 63.90 7.32 36.27
C SER A 922 65.28 6.74 35.96
N ALA A 923 65.40 5.85 34.98
CA ALA A 923 66.66 5.41 34.40
C ALA A 923 67.36 6.54 33.62
N GLU A 924 66.60 7.34 32.87
CA GLU A 924 67.12 8.56 32.23
C GLU A 924 67.68 9.55 33.26
N ARG A 925 66.97 9.76 34.39
CA ARG A 925 67.43 10.64 35.47
C ARG A 925 68.60 10.06 36.29
N LEU A 926 68.78 8.74 36.33
CA LEU A 926 69.82 8.07 37.10
C LEU A 926 71.13 7.91 36.31
N PHE A 927 71.06 7.67 35.01
CA PHE A 927 72.22 7.35 34.17
C PHE A 927 72.53 8.40 33.08
N GLY A 928 71.66 9.40 32.89
CA GLY A 928 71.85 10.53 31.96
C GLY A 928 71.54 10.24 30.49
N TRP A 929 71.34 8.97 30.12
CA TRP A 929 70.96 8.53 28.79
C TRP A 929 69.44 8.67 28.57
N SER A 930 69.03 9.36 27.50
CA SER A 930 67.62 9.47 27.15
C SER A 930 67.07 8.16 26.58
N GLU A 931 65.74 7.95 26.64
CA GLU A 931 65.10 6.72 26.13
C GLU A 931 65.52 6.40 24.68
N GLY A 932 65.56 7.41 23.80
CA GLY A 932 65.98 7.23 22.40
C GLY A 932 67.47 6.94 22.18
N GLU A 933 68.32 7.22 23.15
CA GLU A 933 69.75 6.84 23.13
C GLU A 933 69.92 5.44 23.73
N ALA A 934 69.31 5.18 24.88
CA ALA A 934 69.40 3.89 25.58
C ALA A 934 68.87 2.73 24.72
N LEU A 935 67.74 2.92 24.01
CA LEU A 935 67.18 1.92 23.07
C LEU A 935 68.09 1.61 21.86
N ALA A 936 69.19 2.34 21.67
CA ALA A 936 70.21 2.05 20.65
C ALA A 936 71.51 1.46 21.23
N MET A 937 71.57 1.21 22.55
CA MET A 937 72.72 0.68 23.28
C MET A 937 72.48 -0.76 23.75
N ASN A 938 73.57 -1.49 23.98
CA ASN A 938 73.53 -2.72 24.77
C ASN A 938 73.95 -2.40 26.21
N ILE A 939 73.39 -3.09 27.21
CA ILE A 939 73.68 -2.83 28.62
C ILE A 939 75.17 -2.93 28.96
N ARG A 940 75.96 -3.73 28.22
CA ARG A 940 77.43 -3.82 28.36
C ARG A 940 78.13 -2.45 28.19
N ASP A 941 77.57 -1.59 27.35
CA ASP A 941 78.12 -0.27 27.03
C ASP A 941 77.97 0.71 28.22
N MET A 942 77.17 0.32 29.22
CA MET A 942 76.99 1.01 30.51
C MET A 942 77.77 0.36 31.66
N LEU A 943 78.71 -0.55 31.39
CA LEU A 943 79.54 -1.24 32.39
C LEU A 943 81.03 -0.97 32.19
N PRO A 944 81.83 -0.85 33.27
CA PRO A 944 83.28 -0.91 33.22
C PRO A 944 83.77 -2.18 32.49
N GLU A 945 84.85 -2.07 31.69
CA GLU A 945 85.33 -3.14 30.80
C GLU A 945 85.61 -4.47 31.53
N ASP A 946 86.07 -4.40 32.78
CA ASP A 946 86.36 -5.55 33.64
C ASP A 946 85.09 -6.27 34.15
N MET A 947 83.96 -5.58 34.21
CA MET A 947 82.67 -6.13 34.68
C MET A 947 81.79 -6.69 33.55
N GLN A 948 81.97 -6.24 32.30
CA GLN A 948 81.12 -6.61 31.15
C GLN A 948 80.99 -8.14 30.96
N SER A 949 82.08 -8.89 31.16
CA SER A 949 82.09 -10.34 30.99
C SER A 949 81.25 -11.08 32.05
N GLN A 950 81.16 -10.54 33.26
CA GLN A 950 80.32 -11.11 34.32
C GLN A 950 78.84 -10.83 34.06
N GLU A 951 78.50 -9.62 33.60
CA GLU A 951 77.10 -9.27 33.32
C GLU A 951 76.51 -10.07 32.15
N LEU A 952 77.31 -10.32 31.10
CA LEU A 952 76.91 -11.19 29.99
C LEU A 952 76.61 -12.63 30.43
N GLU A 953 77.22 -13.11 31.52
CA GLU A 953 76.90 -14.41 32.13
C GLU A 953 75.67 -14.33 33.07
N ASN A 954 75.53 -13.24 33.84
CA ASN A 954 74.32 -12.97 34.62
C ASN A 954 73.06 -12.97 33.72
N ILE A 955 73.14 -12.30 32.57
CA ILE A 955 72.08 -12.22 31.53
C ILE A 955 71.71 -13.62 31.01
N ARG A 956 72.69 -14.49 30.75
CA ARG A 956 72.45 -15.89 30.33
C ARG A 956 71.74 -16.71 31.41
N GLN A 957 72.09 -16.53 32.68
CA GLN A 957 71.45 -17.24 33.78
C GLN A 957 69.97 -16.82 33.93
N VAL A 958 69.67 -15.53 33.80
CA VAL A 958 68.27 -15.04 33.77
C VAL A 958 67.51 -15.58 32.55
N ALA A 959 68.14 -15.59 31.37
CA ALA A 959 67.54 -16.18 30.16
C ALA A 959 67.32 -17.70 30.26
N ALA A 960 68.11 -18.40 31.09
CA ALA A 960 67.91 -19.81 31.44
C ALA A 960 66.87 -20.03 32.55
N GLY A 961 66.15 -18.98 32.98
CA GLY A 961 65.10 -19.05 33.99
C GLY A 961 65.59 -19.05 35.45
N VAL A 962 66.89 -18.88 35.70
CA VAL A 962 67.43 -18.74 37.06
C VAL A 962 67.19 -17.30 37.54
N MET A 963 66.45 -17.12 38.63
CA MET A 963 66.34 -15.81 39.28
C MET A 963 67.61 -15.53 40.10
N PRO A 964 68.42 -14.51 39.78
CA PRO A 964 69.54 -14.09 40.62
C PRO A 964 69.01 -13.41 41.89
N ALA A 965 69.72 -13.59 42.99
CA ALA A 965 69.53 -12.73 44.16
C ALA A 965 69.95 -11.28 43.80
N PRO A 966 69.31 -10.23 44.36
CA PRO A 966 69.74 -8.85 44.13
C PRO A 966 71.20 -8.60 44.52
N TYR A 967 71.92 -7.80 43.73
CA TYR A 967 73.36 -7.56 43.90
C TYR A 967 73.78 -6.11 43.65
N GLU A 968 74.93 -5.73 44.22
CA GLU A 968 75.62 -4.44 44.00
C GLU A 968 76.45 -4.53 42.71
N THR A 969 76.35 -3.53 41.82
CA THR A 969 77.04 -3.50 40.53
C THR A 969 77.27 -2.06 40.06
N SER A 970 78.41 -1.81 39.40
CA SER A 970 78.78 -0.50 38.88
C SER A 970 78.12 -0.21 37.53
N ARG A 971 77.81 1.07 37.26
CA ARG A 971 77.28 1.57 35.98
C ARG A 971 77.97 2.85 35.55
N VAL A 972 78.15 3.03 34.25
CA VAL A 972 78.73 4.23 33.64
C VAL A 972 77.62 5.23 33.29
N HIS A 973 77.62 6.37 33.98
CA HIS A 973 76.80 7.53 33.68
C HIS A 973 77.29 8.24 32.41
N LYS A 974 76.42 8.98 31.73
CA LYS A 974 76.69 9.57 30.40
C LYS A 974 77.87 10.56 30.32
N ASP A 975 78.31 11.13 31.44
CA ASP A 975 79.50 11.99 31.54
C ASP A 975 80.81 11.22 31.83
N GLY A 976 80.73 9.89 31.99
CA GLY A 976 81.86 9.01 32.31
C GLY A 976 82.03 8.73 33.80
N GLN A 977 81.17 9.24 34.69
CA GLN A 977 81.22 8.87 36.12
C GLN A 977 80.71 7.44 36.34
N THR A 978 81.43 6.66 37.16
CA THR A 978 80.94 5.38 37.68
C THR A 978 79.99 5.58 38.85
N LEU A 979 78.83 4.93 38.82
CA LEU A 979 77.80 4.92 39.86
C LEU A 979 77.60 3.50 40.39
N GLU A 980 77.57 3.32 41.71
CA GLU A 980 77.20 2.04 42.32
C GLU A 980 75.68 1.92 42.43
N VAL A 981 75.12 0.84 41.86
CA VAL A 981 73.69 0.55 41.90
C VAL A 981 73.39 -0.82 42.47
N TRP A 982 72.29 -0.89 43.23
CA TRP A 982 71.67 -2.14 43.64
C TRP A 982 70.70 -2.60 42.55
N LEU A 983 70.99 -3.74 41.93
CA LEU A 983 70.23 -4.30 40.81
C LEU A 983 69.39 -5.51 41.25
N THR A 984 68.15 -5.57 40.78
CA THR A 984 67.30 -6.76 40.80
C THR A 984 66.87 -7.09 39.38
N ALA A 985 67.11 -8.31 38.91
CA ALA A 985 66.65 -8.79 37.61
C ALA A 985 65.49 -9.78 37.78
N SER A 986 64.57 -9.83 36.81
CA SER A 986 63.47 -10.79 36.78
C SER A 986 63.16 -11.22 35.34
N PRO A 987 63.12 -12.52 35.04
CA PRO A 987 62.82 -13.01 33.69
C PRO A 987 61.37 -12.71 33.30
N LEU A 988 61.16 -12.35 32.03
CA LEU A 988 59.85 -12.19 31.39
C LEU A 988 59.64 -13.35 30.43
N ALA A 989 58.64 -14.20 30.74
CA ALA A 989 58.31 -15.38 29.96
C ALA A 989 56.99 -15.21 29.17
N ASP A 990 56.85 -15.98 28.09
CA ASP A 990 55.58 -16.14 27.37
C ASP A 990 54.63 -17.12 28.08
N ASP A 991 53.39 -17.25 27.58
CA ASP A 991 52.38 -18.19 28.11
C ASP A 991 52.79 -19.68 27.98
N ALA A 992 53.85 -19.99 27.24
CA ALA A 992 54.44 -21.32 27.11
C ALA A 992 55.69 -21.51 28.00
N GLY A 993 56.10 -20.49 28.77
CA GLY A 993 57.21 -20.54 29.72
C GLY A 993 58.58 -20.16 29.16
N HIS A 994 58.69 -19.69 27.91
CA HIS A 994 59.97 -19.28 27.32
C HIS A 994 60.34 -17.86 27.72
N VAL A 995 61.51 -17.68 28.34
CA VAL A 995 62.04 -16.36 28.69
C VAL A 995 62.47 -15.62 27.41
N TYR A 996 61.79 -14.52 27.08
CA TYR A 996 62.07 -13.72 25.88
C TYR A 996 62.81 -12.41 26.20
N ALA A 997 62.71 -11.93 27.45
CA ALA A 997 63.33 -10.71 27.93
C ALA A 997 63.55 -10.78 29.44
N MET A 998 64.15 -9.75 30.04
CA MET A 998 64.18 -9.55 31.49
C MET A 998 63.89 -8.11 31.87
N ALA A 999 63.17 -7.91 32.97
CA ALA A 999 63.05 -6.60 33.61
C ALA A 999 64.17 -6.44 34.64
N THR A 1000 64.84 -5.29 34.64
CA THR A 1000 65.78 -4.88 35.67
C THR A 1000 65.23 -3.69 36.43
N ILE A 1001 65.39 -3.69 37.75
CA ILE A 1001 65.09 -2.57 38.64
C ILE A 1001 66.40 -2.19 39.33
N GLN A 1002 66.78 -0.92 39.22
CA GLN A 1002 68.07 -0.38 39.65
C GLN A 1002 67.83 0.86 40.54
N ARG A 1003 68.59 0.93 41.63
CA ARG A 1003 68.61 2.05 42.60
C ARG A 1003 70.06 2.39 42.91
N MET A 1004 70.41 3.65 43.24
CA MET A 1004 71.74 3.90 43.81
C MET A 1004 71.95 3.06 45.08
N ALA A 1005 73.13 2.49 45.23
CA ALA A 1005 73.54 1.86 46.47
C ALA A 1005 73.53 2.91 47.61
N PRO A 1006 73.06 2.57 48.82
CA PRO A 1006 73.18 3.47 49.97
C PRO A 1006 74.67 3.70 50.26
N GLY A 1007 75.10 4.97 50.23
CA GLY A 1007 76.51 5.33 50.38
C GLY A 1007 77.12 4.73 51.65
N ARG A 1008 78.31 4.14 51.50
CA ARG A 1008 79.12 3.72 52.67
C ARG A 1008 79.70 4.97 53.33
N ASP A 1009 78.96 5.53 54.29
CA ASP A 1009 79.47 6.59 55.16
C ASP A 1009 80.72 6.10 55.91
N SER A 1010 81.89 6.55 55.44
CA SER A 1010 83.16 6.33 56.11
C SER A 1010 83.43 7.48 57.09
N THR A 1011 83.07 7.23 58.36
CA THR A 1011 83.43 7.99 59.59
C THR A 1011 83.06 9.47 59.65
#